data_AF-A0A8H5QQF8-F1
#
_entry.id   AF-A0A8H5QQF8-F1
#
_cell.length_a   1.000
_cell.length_b   1.000
_cell.length_c   1.000
_cell.angle_alpha   90.00
_cell.angle_beta   90.00
_cell.angle_gamma   90.00
#
_symmetry.space_group_name_H-M   'P 1'
#
loop_
_entity.id
_entity.type
_entity.pdbx_description
1 polymer ?
#
loop_
_entity_poly.entity_id
_entity_poly.type
_entity_poly.pdbx_seq_one_letter_code
_entity_poly.pdbx_strand_id
1 'polypeptide(L)'
;MLISTSRDANEAESSRLDGRVETAQGSTERHLTLEQVVAELNKFLWKESELTLQENDVEMICSDDEPFDFNTVTKIYPREGHHHGASDIKDAGPSDEQDHEPPKLARLARMRARHHSPPSLSGLPPRYTQFRQEYIINVYFDAFNQATPLFSEYDYEIYQQDCRQHGNTGNEWCAIYVMLALALRNNPKGHYQEDEAEFVRTACTYVDKNLYVLSNEAGLQVVLGIALYFMTTSDLARAGLMHAIAVKLIYRLGFHKMFGESVKPVWIAYIIDRDLSLITGEPYLMQEHDIDPSATDLSEEDGGILFNKDTSLRFEIFKFRARLATIQGKIFDLVYSVRAEKLSFDQRETVADRLEDMLEKWVDSIPEPFRGDSIPGFDHFQLRLVKQLHVTYYHCIFSIRQANLRNLEWVERLLDFREARDPAAWDTPLLPSNWPTLVTAARRCLDTVAKVDSRDMAFRWGCTHATQAAMTILAANNITLSEHNLHDSIDQDQQRLHIAHGEVSEHEQKLIHIFENELEWPTRAGRLSLHYGYTFSYKTFGIDEGTPFKPFPEWLAPLLPTTEGRPPDQVCLQQYAPGTGIPPHVDTHGPFDQLYSLSLGSPLFMQFANKETGEKIEVDLLPRSMMQMSGDSRLHWTHGIKSRKTDTLPDGTVRLRQIRWSLTYRWLREGAECECGNEKLCDTAQRRKGIEREYRWKQYEEDAKAPQS
;
A
#
# COMPACT_ATOMS: atom_id res chain seq x y z
N MET A 1 -27.63 11.68 45.40
CA MET A 1 -27.54 13.14 45.63
C MET A 1 -26.33 13.67 44.88
N LEU A 2 -26.43 14.85 44.28
CA LEU A 2 -25.37 15.46 43.46
C LEU A 2 -24.32 16.16 44.32
N ILE A 3 -23.05 15.75 44.18
CA ILE A 3 -21.83 16.57 44.31
C ILE A 3 -20.85 15.94 43.31
N SER A 4 -20.68 16.44 42.09
CA SER A 4 -20.16 17.76 41.69
C SER A 4 -18.75 18.05 42.24
N THR A 5 -17.75 17.39 41.64
CA THR A 5 -16.43 17.99 41.47
C THR A 5 -15.97 17.74 40.03
N SER A 6 -15.88 18.81 39.25
CA SER A 6 -15.24 18.78 37.94
C SER A 6 -13.74 18.56 38.13
N ARG A 7 -13.23 17.43 37.65
CA ARG A 7 -11.87 17.39 37.11
C ARG A 7 -12.03 17.40 35.62
N ASP A 8 -11.72 18.54 35.02
CA ASP A 8 -11.45 18.61 33.59
C ASP A 8 -10.36 17.58 33.28
N ALA A 9 -10.71 16.56 32.50
CA ALA A 9 -9.72 15.72 31.88
C ALA A 9 -9.04 16.58 30.82
N ASN A 10 -7.87 17.14 31.15
CA ASN A 10 -7.00 17.77 30.17
C ASN A 10 -6.86 16.84 28.97
N GLU A 11 -7.07 17.40 27.77
CA GLU A 11 -6.67 16.77 26.51
C GLU A 11 -5.20 16.36 26.66
N ALA A 12 -4.92 15.05 26.72
CA ALA A 12 -3.57 14.57 26.99
C ALA A 12 -2.64 14.93 25.82
N GLU A 13 -1.56 15.67 26.10
CA GLU A 13 -0.72 16.38 25.11
C GLU A 13 0.17 15.46 24.21
N SER A 14 -0.15 14.17 24.09
CA SER A 14 0.76 13.13 23.54
C SER A 14 0.70 12.96 22.01
N SER A 15 -0.09 13.78 21.30
CA SER A 15 -0.02 13.87 19.83
C SER A 15 -0.02 15.32 19.36
N ARG A 16 1.19 15.88 19.19
CA ARG A 16 1.44 17.26 18.70
C ARG A 16 1.56 17.36 17.16
N LEU A 17 1.41 16.25 16.44
CA LEU A 17 1.36 16.24 14.96
C LEU A 17 -0.07 16.55 14.48
N ASP A 18 -0.33 17.82 14.19
CA ASP A 18 -1.59 18.44 13.71
C ASP A 18 -2.76 18.64 14.71
N GLY A 19 -3.61 19.62 14.35
CA GLY A 19 -4.62 20.26 15.20
C GLY A 19 -6.04 19.66 15.20
N ARG A 20 -6.99 20.43 15.77
CA ARG A 20 -8.35 19.98 16.15
C ARG A 20 -9.15 19.27 15.04
N VAL A 21 -9.84 18.20 15.45
CA VAL A 21 -10.86 17.48 14.68
C VAL A 21 -12.23 18.11 14.93
N GLU A 22 -13.02 18.35 13.88
CA GLU A 22 -14.41 18.81 14.00
C GLU A 22 -15.39 17.63 14.14
N THR A 23 -16.39 17.78 15.01
CA THR A 23 -17.42 16.77 15.28
C THR A 23 -18.64 16.97 14.39
N ALA A 24 -18.91 16.04 13.47
CA ALA A 24 -20.19 15.96 12.75
C ALA A 24 -21.21 15.07 13.48
N GLN A 25 -22.49 15.44 13.46
CA GLN A 25 -23.55 14.76 14.23
C GLN A 25 -24.14 13.53 13.52
N GLY A 26 -24.05 12.39 14.23
CA GLY A 26 -24.74 11.09 14.13
C GLY A 26 -25.64 10.70 12.96
N SER A 27 -25.48 9.45 12.51
CA SER A 27 -26.58 8.64 11.94
C SER A 27 -26.42 7.13 12.20
N THR A 28 -27.49 6.53 12.73
CA THR A 28 -27.84 5.09 12.81
C THR A 28 -26.75 4.01 12.67
N GLU A 29 -26.42 3.42 13.82
CA GLU A 29 -25.70 2.16 14.10
C GLU A 29 -25.56 1.13 12.96
N ARG A 30 -24.31 0.80 12.60
CA ARG A 30 -23.93 -0.50 12.04
C ARG A 30 -22.57 -0.97 12.54
N HIS A 31 -22.57 -1.85 13.55
CA HIS A 31 -21.38 -2.56 14.00
C HIS A 31 -20.93 -3.62 12.97
N LEU A 32 -19.61 -3.81 12.83
CA LEU A 32 -19.03 -4.96 12.12
C LEU A 32 -19.06 -6.16 13.08
N THR A 33 -19.32 -7.37 12.58
CA THR A 33 -19.18 -8.58 13.40
C THR A 33 -17.73 -9.05 13.44
N LEU A 34 -17.36 -9.81 14.48
CA LEU A 34 -16.01 -10.36 14.64
C LEU A 34 -15.58 -11.19 13.43
N GLU A 35 -16.50 -11.98 12.88
CA GLU A 35 -16.26 -12.79 11.68
C GLU A 35 -15.83 -11.92 10.49
N GLN A 36 -16.30 -10.67 10.39
CA GLN A 36 -15.88 -9.75 9.35
C GLN A 36 -14.48 -9.20 9.63
N VAL A 37 -14.21 -8.71 10.84
CA VAL A 37 -12.87 -8.21 11.22
C VAL A 37 -11.82 -9.31 11.10
N VAL A 38 -12.13 -10.52 11.57
CA VAL A 38 -11.25 -11.70 11.49
C VAL A 38 -11.14 -12.23 10.06
N ALA A 39 -12.19 -12.19 9.23
CA ALA A 39 -12.08 -12.56 7.83
C ALA A 39 -11.25 -11.55 7.03
N GLU A 40 -11.36 -10.24 7.28
CA GLU A 40 -10.53 -9.23 6.62
C GLU A 40 -9.06 -9.30 7.08
N LEU A 41 -8.80 -9.50 8.38
CA LEU A 41 -7.45 -9.77 8.90
C LEU A 41 -6.83 -11.05 8.29
N ASN A 42 -7.63 -12.13 8.19
CA ASN A 42 -7.16 -13.36 7.55
C ASN A 42 -6.94 -13.17 6.04
N LYS A 43 -7.86 -12.56 5.28
CA LYS A 43 -7.65 -12.30 3.84
C LYS A 43 -6.37 -11.51 3.57
N PHE A 44 -5.98 -10.61 4.48
CA PHE A 44 -4.72 -9.90 4.38
C PHE A 44 -3.52 -10.84 4.52
N LEU A 45 -3.50 -11.68 5.56
CA LEU A 45 -2.45 -12.69 5.79
C LEU A 45 -2.41 -13.77 4.69
N TRP A 46 -3.56 -14.20 4.18
CA TRP A 46 -3.66 -15.19 3.11
C TRP A 46 -3.22 -14.64 1.74
N LYS A 47 -3.34 -13.32 1.50
CA LYS A 47 -2.80 -12.68 0.28
C LYS A 47 -1.27 -12.73 0.21
N GLU A 48 -0.61 -12.76 1.37
CA GLU A 48 0.83 -13.00 1.51
C GLU A 48 1.19 -14.45 1.07
N SER A 49 0.29 -15.42 1.36
CA SER A 49 0.47 -16.83 1.00
C SER A 49 0.12 -17.19 -0.45
N GLU A 50 -0.91 -16.58 -1.05
CA GLU A 50 -1.30 -16.90 -2.44
C GLU A 50 -0.27 -16.41 -3.47
N LEU A 51 0.40 -15.29 -3.21
CA LEU A 51 1.49 -14.78 -4.06
C LEU A 51 2.76 -15.65 -3.96
N THR A 52 3.05 -16.22 -2.78
CA THR A 52 4.15 -17.19 -2.64
C THR A 52 3.82 -18.55 -3.26
N LEU A 53 2.55 -18.91 -3.47
CA LEU A 53 2.17 -20.14 -4.14
C LEU A 53 2.26 -20.05 -5.67
N GLN A 54 2.05 -18.88 -6.28
CA GLN A 54 2.15 -18.72 -7.74
C GLN A 54 3.59 -18.67 -8.31
N GLU A 55 4.63 -18.44 -7.49
CA GLU A 55 6.03 -18.54 -7.93
C GLU A 55 6.64 -19.95 -7.75
N ASN A 56 5.95 -20.89 -7.07
CA ASN A 56 6.51 -22.21 -6.73
C ASN A 56 6.13 -23.36 -7.68
N ASP A 57 5.28 -23.13 -8.69
CA ASP A 57 4.94 -24.12 -9.73
C ASP A 57 6.04 -24.23 -10.82
N VAL A 58 7.28 -24.49 -10.38
CA VAL A 58 8.36 -25.02 -11.23
C VAL A 58 8.76 -26.38 -10.69
N GLU A 59 8.29 -27.44 -11.34
CA GLU A 59 8.65 -28.82 -11.02
C GLU A 59 10.17 -29.02 -11.09
N MET A 60 10.83 -28.97 -9.94
CA MET A 60 12.21 -29.44 -9.79
C MET A 60 12.19 -30.97 -9.81
N ILE A 61 12.52 -31.52 -10.98
CA ILE A 61 12.68 -32.97 -11.20
C ILE A 61 13.66 -33.52 -10.16
N CYS A 62 13.16 -34.38 -9.26
CA CYS A 62 14.01 -35.12 -8.35
C CYS A 62 14.91 -36.10 -9.11
N SER A 63 16.20 -36.12 -8.77
CA SER A 63 17.13 -37.22 -9.07
C SER A 63 17.66 -37.76 -7.74
N ASP A 64 17.55 -39.07 -7.56
CA ASP A 64 17.64 -39.73 -6.25
C ASP A 64 19.03 -39.73 -5.59
N ASP A 65 19.00 -39.77 -4.25
CA ASP A 65 19.94 -40.37 -3.29
C ASP A 65 21.47 -40.14 -3.38
N GLU A 66 22.01 -39.45 -2.36
CA GLU A 66 22.87 -40.11 -1.36
C GLU A 66 22.66 -39.49 0.05
N PRO A 67 22.68 -40.29 1.14
CA PRO A 67 22.46 -39.79 2.50
C PRO A 67 23.74 -39.24 3.14
N PHE A 68 23.71 -37.98 3.60
CA PHE A 68 24.84 -37.32 4.26
C PHE A 68 24.97 -37.72 5.74
N ASP A 69 26.13 -38.27 6.13
CA ASP A 69 26.42 -38.72 7.50
C ASP A 69 26.80 -37.56 8.44
N PHE A 70 26.14 -37.48 9.60
CA PHE A 70 26.27 -36.43 10.61
C PHE A 70 27.46 -36.63 11.59
N ASN A 71 28.52 -37.35 11.21
CA ASN A 71 29.68 -37.61 12.07
C ASN A 71 31.04 -37.34 11.43
N THR A 72 31.41 -36.05 11.26
CA THR A 72 32.84 -35.69 11.13
C THR A 72 33.20 -34.47 11.98
N VAL A 73 33.69 -34.70 13.19
CA VAL A 73 34.23 -33.66 14.08
C VAL A 73 35.66 -33.31 13.68
N THR A 74 35.85 -32.22 12.94
CA THR A 74 37.19 -31.71 12.60
C THR A 74 37.84 -31.03 13.80
N LYS A 75 38.86 -31.67 14.39
CA LYS A 75 39.63 -31.10 15.51
C LYS A 75 40.55 -29.98 15.03
N ILE A 76 40.43 -28.81 15.65
CA ILE A 76 41.34 -27.67 15.49
C ILE A 76 42.55 -27.88 16.41
N TYR A 77 43.76 -27.75 15.89
CA TYR A 77 45.01 -27.73 16.67
C TYR A 77 45.63 -26.33 16.63
N PRO A 78 46.09 -25.77 17.77
CA PRO A 78 46.81 -24.50 17.79
C PRO A 78 48.23 -24.68 17.24
N ARG A 79 48.76 -23.64 16.60
CA ARG A 79 50.14 -23.62 16.10
C ARG A 79 50.89 -22.41 16.68
N GLU A 80 51.65 -22.66 17.73
CA GLU A 80 52.71 -21.76 18.18
C GLU A 80 53.88 -21.81 17.18
N GLY A 81 54.60 -20.68 17.03
CA GLY A 81 55.61 -20.50 15.99
C GLY A 81 57.03 -20.89 16.38
N HIS A 82 57.97 -20.80 15.44
CA HIS A 82 59.42 -20.83 15.67
C HIS A 82 60.16 -19.87 14.72
N HIS A 83 61.20 -19.22 15.24
CA HIS A 83 62.14 -18.38 14.48
C HIS A 83 63.28 -19.18 13.85
N HIS A 84 63.87 -18.65 12.77
CA HIS A 84 65.29 -18.66 12.33
C HIS A 84 65.30 -18.09 10.88
N GLY A 85 66.29 -17.39 10.32
CA GLY A 85 67.62 -16.90 10.74
C GLY A 85 68.22 -16.10 9.54
N ALA A 86 69.21 -15.22 9.75
CA ALA A 86 69.56 -14.15 8.80
C ALA A 86 70.81 -14.36 7.91
N SER A 87 70.85 -13.67 6.76
CA SER A 87 72.02 -13.28 5.93
C SER A 87 71.49 -12.48 4.70
N ASP A 88 72.09 -11.42 4.15
CA ASP A 88 73.30 -10.64 4.46
C ASP A 88 73.18 -9.19 3.89
N ILE A 89 74.06 -8.29 4.31
CA ILE A 89 74.05 -6.83 4.01
C ILE A 89 75.04 -6.44 2.89
N LYS A 90 74.75 -5.32 2.18
CA LYS A 90 75.64 -4.27 1.55
C LYS A 90 74.87 -3.61 0.38
N ASP A 91 75.01 -2.35 -0.05
CA ASP A 91 75.67 -1.07 0.36
C ASP A 91 75.00 0.03 -0.52
N ALA A 92 74.87 1.33 -0.21
CA ALA A 92 75.12 2.19 0.96
C ALA A 92 74.29 3.51 0.83
N GLY A 93 74.41 4.47 1.74
CA GLY A 93 73.84 5.85 1.64
C GLY A 93 74.77 6.88 0.95
N PRO A 94 74.58 8.22 1.06
CA PRO A 94 73.75 8.94 2.04
C PRO A 94 72.88 10.13 1.49
N SER A 95 72.19 10.81 2.43
CA SER A 95 71.59 12.17 2.39
C SER A 95 70.42 12.44 1.41
N ASP A 96 69.45 13.33 1.70
CA ASP A 96 69.33 14.40 2.71
C ASP A 96 67.95 14.44 3.40
N GLU A 97 67.87 15.12 4.55
CA GLU A 97 66.63 15.43 5.28
C GLU A 97 65.84 16.57 4.60
N GLN A 98 64.51 16.42 4.47
CA GLN A 98 63.59 17.56 4.42
C GLN A 98 62.14 17.18 4.71
N ASP A 99 61.51 17.91 5.64
CA ASP A 99 60.12 17.78 6.02
C ASP A 99 59.15 18.11 4.86
N HIS A 100 58.17 17.24 4.59
CA HIS A 100 57.01 17.61 3.78
C HIS A 100 55.70 16.99 4.30
N GLU A 101 54.73 17.87 4.55
CA GLU A 101 53.33 17.55 4.80
C GLU A 101 52.69 16.68 3.68
N PRO A 102 51.66 15.88 3.97
CA PRO A 102 50.91 15.16 2.95
C PRO A 102 50.14 16.12 2.01
N PRO A 103 50.13 15.91 0.67
CA PRO A 103 49.65 16.93 -0.26
C PRO A 103 48.12 17.06 -0.32
N LYS A 104 47.60 18.25 -0.07
CA LYS A 104 46.18 18.61 -0.24
C LYS A 104 45.79 18.87 -1.71
N LEU A 105 44.60 18.38 -2.09
CA LEU A 105 43.67 18.82 -3.16
C LEU A 105 44.14 19.04 -4.62
N ALA A 106 45.42 19.20 -4.95
CA ALA A 106 45.83 19.70 -6.27
C ALA A 106 45.68 18.72 -7.46
N ARG A 107 45.34 17.44 -7.23
CA ARG A 107 45.35 16.39 -8.28
C ARG A 107 44.02 16.22 -9.03
N LEU A 108 42.90 16.65 -8.46
CA LEU A 108 41.57 16.58 -9.10
C LEU A 108 41.35 17.67 -10.17
N ALA A 109 42.00 18.83 -10.05
CA ALA A 109 41.80 19.97 -10.94
C ALA A 109 42.36 19.82 -12.36
N ARG A 110 43.11 18.75 -12.67
CA ARG A 110 43.78 18.56 -13.98
C ARG A 110 43.14 17.53 -14.94
N MET A 111 42.01 16.93 -14.59
CA MET A 111 41.22 16.11 -15.54
C MET A 111 40.06 16.86 -16.23
N ARG A 112 39.82 18.15 -15.90
CA ARG A 112 38.88 19.01 -16.64
C ARG A 112 39.51 19.71 -17.85
N ALA A 113 40.13 18.97 -18.78
CA ALA A 113 40.46 19.47 -20.12
C ALA A 113 40.88 18.36 -21.11
N ARG A 114 39.91 17.86 -21.90
CA ARG A 114 39.99 17.36 -23.30
C ARG A 114 39.00 16.21 -23.51
N HIS A 115 37.92 16.46 -24.26
CA HIS A 115 37.78 15.95 -25.63
C HIS A 115 36.45 16.42 -26.23
N HIS A 116 36.50 17.11 -27.37
CA HIS A 116 35.32 17.43 -28.17
C HIS A 116 35.12 16.36 -29.25
N SER A 117 34.12 15.50 -29.06
CA SER A 117 33.35 14.78 -30.09
C SER A 117 32.22 14.04 -29.37
N PRO A 118 30.97 14.05 -29.88
CA PRO A 118 29.91 13.26 -29.28
C PRO A 118 30.22 11.77 -29.49
N PRO A 119 30.27 10.94 -28.43
CA PRO A 119 30.33 9.49 -28.58
C PRO A 119 29.07 9.00 -29.30
N SER A 120 29.20 8.00 -30.16
CA SER A 120 28.06 7.33 -30.76
C SER A 120 27.17 6.67 -29.69
N LEU A 121 25.87 6.61 -29.93
CA LEU A 121 24.85 5.94 -29.09
C LEU A 121 25.06 4.42 -28.90
N SER A 122 26.20 3.85 -29.29
CA SER A 122 26.46 2.42 -29.46
C SER A 122 26.95 1.68 -28.21
N GLY A 123 26.92 2.30 -27.02
CA GLY A 123 27.36 1.68 -25.75
C GLY A 123 26.24 1.16 -24.85
N LEU A 124 25.03 1.70 -24.95
CA LEU A 124 23.91 1.36 -24.07
C LEU A 124 22.99 0.31 -24.73
N PRO A 125 22.40 -0.64 -23.99
CA PRO A 125 21.49 -1.67 -24.54
C PRO A 125 20.32 -1.06 -25.31
N PRO A 126 19.74 -1.75 -26.31
CA PRO A 126 18.58 -1.23 -27.07
C PRO A 126 17.38 -0.82 -26.19
N ARG A 127 17.17 -1.50 -25.05
CA ARG A 127 16.16 -1.13 -24.04
C ARG A 127 16.48 0.19 -23.32
N TYR A 128 17.75 0.51 -23.04
CA TYR A 128 18.13 1.79 -22.41
C TYR A 128 17.69 3.00 -23.24
N THR A 129 17.79 2.92 -24.57
CA THR A 129 17.41 4.02 -25.48
C THR A 129 15.90 4.18 -25.66
N GLN A 130 15.09 3.21 -25.25
CA GLN A 130 13.63 3.27 -25.36
C GLN A 130 12.99 4.12 -24.25
N PHE A 131 13.59 4.10 -23.06
CA PHE A 131 13.15 4.91 -21.92
C PHE A 131 13.79 6.30 -22.00
N ARG A 132 13.07 7.33 -21.54
CA ARG A 132 13.66 8.66 -21.31
C ARG A 132 14.51 8.61 -20.02
N GLN A 133 15.63 7.88 -20.06
CA GLN A 133 16.47 7.61 -18.87
C GLN A 133 16.80 8.87 -18.09
N GLU A 134 17.28 9.93 -18.76
CA GLU A 134 17.65 11.20 -18.11
C GLU A 134 16.47 11.83 -17.37
N TYR A 135 15.25 11.72 -17.89
CA TYR A 135 14.05 12.17 -17.18
C TYR A 135 13.73 11.33 -15.93
N ILE A 136 13.84 10.00 -16.02
CA ILE A 136 13.59 9.09 -14.88
C ILE A 136 14.66 9.26 -13.79
N ILE A 137 15.92 9.46 -14.17
CA ILE A 137 17.02 9.72 -13.24
C ILE A 137 16.91 11.12 -12.62
N ASN A 138 16.45 12.14 -13.35
CA ASN A 138 16.13 13.42 -12.72
C ASN A 138 15.00 13.25 -11.69
N VAL A 139 13.96 12.47 -11.99
CA VAL A 139 12.93 12.10 -10.99
C VAL A 139 13.53 11.33 -9.81
N TYR A 140 14.56 10.50 -9.98
CA TYR A 140 15.26 9.86 -8.85
C TYR A 140 15.87 10.91 -7.88
N PHE A 141 16.61 11.87 -8.44
CA PHE A 141 17.34 12.88 -7.66
C PHE A 141 16.43 13.99 -7.09
N ASP A 142 15.46 14.47 -7.88
CA ASP A 142 14.45 15.44 -7.45
C ASP A 142 13.45 14.84 -6.42
N ALA A 143 13.36 13.51 -6.33
CA ALA A 143 12.40 12.83 -5.47
C ALA A 143 13.09 11.93 -4.42
N PHE A 144 13.15 10.61 -4.63
CA PHE A 144 13.54 9.62 -3.61
C PHE A 144 14.89 9.94 -2.93
N ASN A 145 15.88 10.37 -3.70
CA ASN A 145 17.22 10.63 -3.19
C ASN A 145 17.30 11.88 -2.28
N GLN A 146 16.31 12.79 -2.33
CA GLN A 146 16.27 13.94 -1.41
C GLN A 146 16.11 13.50 0.06
N ALA A 147 15.38 12.40 0.32
CA ALA A 147 15.21 11.86 1.68
C ALA A 147 16.15 10.69 2.00
N THR A 148 16.53 9.90 1.00
CA THR A 148 17.43 8.74 1.16
C THR A 148 18.61 8.91 0.21
N PRO A 149 19.64 9.70 0.57
CA PRO A 149 20.75 10.07 -0.31
C PRO A 149 21.72 8.89 -0.49
N LEU A 150 21.31 7.90 -1.30
CA LEU A 150 22.07 6.68 -1.55
C LEU A 150 23.16 6.86 -2.62
N PHE A 151 22.88 7.66 -3.64
CA PHE A 151 23.79 7.99 -4.74
C PHE A 151 23.88 9.51 -4.90
N SER A 152 24.98 10.00 -5.48
CA SER A 152 25.10 11.39 -5.92
C SER A 152 24.90 11.54 -7.43
N GLU A 153 24.59 12.75 -7.90
CA GLU A 153 24.58 13.06 -9.34
C GLU A 153 25.96 12.82 -9.98
N TYR A 154 27.04 13.05 -9.21
CA TYR A 154 28.42 12.81 -9.64
C TYR A 154 28.71 11.32 -9.84
N ASP A 155 28.22 10.45 -8.95
CA ASP A 155 28.31 9.00 -9.13
C ASP A 155 27.59 8.58 -10.43
N TYR A 156 26.39 9.12 -10.67
CA TYR A 156 25.64 8.83 -11.90
C TYR A 156 26.38 9.31 -13.16
N GLU A 157 26.99 10.50 -13.16
CA GLU A 157 27.83 10.96 -14.29
C GLU A 157 28.98 9.99 -14.58
N ILE A 158 29.69 9.55 -13.53
CA ILE A 158 30.77 8.56 -13.65
C ILE A 158 30.24 7.23 -14.17
N TYR A 159 29.19 6.68 -13.56
CA TYR A 159 28.63 5.37 -13.93
C TYR A 159 28.09 5.38 -15.36
N GLN A 160 27.43 6.47 -15.78
CA GLN A 160 26.95 6.63 -17.15
C GLN A 160 28.11 6.74 -18.14
N GLN A 161 29.19 7.44 -17.80
CA GLN A 161 30.39 7.51 -18.64
C GLN A 161 31.07 6.14 -18.74
N ASP A 162 31.22 5.41 -17.63
CA ASP A 162 31.86 4.10 -17.60
C ASP A 162 31.08 3.07 -18.43
N CYS A 163 29.75 2.99 -18.25
CA CYS A 163 28.88 2.14 -19.06
C CYS A 163 28.99 2.43 -20.57
N ARG A 164 29.19 3.70 -20.96
CA ARG A 164 29.41 4.09 -22.37
C ARG A 164 30.78 3.67 -22.91
N GLN A 165 31.78 3.48 -22.04
CA GLN A 165 33.16 3.12 -22.42
C GLN A 165 33.41 1.61 -22.38
N HIS A 166 32.93 0.92 -21.35
CA HIS A 166 33.24 -0.47 -21.04
C HIS A 166 32.05 -1.43 -21.21
N GLY A 167 30.83 -0.90 -21.39
CA GLY A 167 29.62 -1.69 -21.55
C GLY A 167 29.04 -2.23 -20.24
N ASN A 168 28.10 -3.17 -20.36
CA ASN A 168 27.11 -3.48 -19.33
C ASN A 168 27.55 -4.63 -18.40
N THR A 169 28.74 -4.54 -17.80
CA THR A 169 29.34 -5.66 -17.03
C THR A 169 29.83 -5.31 -15.62
N GLY A 170 29.68 -4.05 -15.19
CA GLY A 170 30.11 -3.57 -13.86
C GLY A 170 28.97 -3.28 -12.87
N ASN A 171 29.35 -2.93 -11.64
CA ASN A 171 28.42 -2.53 -10.58
C ASN A 171 27.73 -1.20 -10.92
N GLU A 172 28.42 -0.35 -11.68
CA GLU A 172 28.02 0.96 -12.21
C GLU A 172 26.75 0.86 -13.06
N TRP A 173 26.69 -0.17 -13.92
CA TRP A 173 25.52 -0.47 -14.74
C TRP A 173 24.32 -0.90 -13.88
N CYS A 174 24.57 -1.77 -12.90
CA CYS A 174 23.56 -2.25 -11.97
C CYS A 174 23.03 -1.11 -11.07
N ALA A 175 23.89 -0.15 -10.69
CA ALA A 175 23.51 1.03 -9.92
C ALA A 175 22.48 1.89 -10.67
N ILE A 176 22.67 2.11 -11.98
CA ILE A 176 21.70 2.83 -12.81
C ILE A 176 20.34 2.09 -12.85
N TYR A 177 20.33 0.76 -12.94
CA TYR A 177 19.08 -0.02 -12.86
C TYR A 177 18.37 0.12 -11.51
N VAL A 178 19.13 0.15 -10.42
CA VAL A 178 18.59 0.38 -9.08
C VAL A 178 18.01 1.79 -8.94
N MET A 179 18.69 2.83 -9.45
CA MET A 179 18.14 4.20 -9.50
C MET A 179 16.82 4.25 -10.30
N LEU A 180 16.77 3.63 -11.48
CA LEU A 180 15.56 3.58 -12.32
C LEU A 180 14.41 2.85 -11.61
N ALA A 181 14.67 1.69 -11.01
CA ALA A 181 13.66 0.93 -10.28
C ALA A 181 13.09 1.72 -9.08
N LEU A 182 13.95 2.38 -8.30
CA LEU A 182 13.54 3.22 -7.17
C LEU A 182 12.76 4.46 -7.61
N ALA A 183 13.14 5.08 -8.72
CA ALA A 183 12.49 6.27 -9.27
C ALA A 183 11.07 5.98 -9.77
N LEU A 184 10.89 4.87 -10.48
CA LEU A 184 9.59 4.44 -11.00
C LEU A 184 8.67 4.00 -9.85
N ARG A 185 9.18 3.16 -8.94
CA ARG A 185 8.44 2.66 -7.78
C ARG A 185 7.89 3.76 -6.88
N ASN A 186 8.65 4.85 -6.70
CA ASN A 186 8.24 6.00 -5.89
C ASN A 186 7.53 7.10 -6.70
N ASN A 187 7.13 6.83 -7.95
CA ASN A 187 6.37 7.76 -8.79
C ASN A 187 4.97 7.19 -9.14
N PRO A 188 3.94 7.44 -8.31
CA PRO A 188 2.56 6.94 -8.53
C PRO A 188 1.87 7.47 -9.80
N LYS A 189 2.48 8.41 -10.53
CA LYS A 189 1.96 9.03 -11.75
C LYS A 189 2.85 8.76 -12.97
N GLY A 190 3.87 7.91 -12.85
CA GLY A 190 4.79 7.56 -13.92
C GLY A 190 4.13 6.73 -15.03
N HIS A 191 4.49 6.99 -16.30
CA HIS A 191 3.99 6.24 -17.45
C HIS A 191 4.61 4.83 -17.64
N TYR A 192 5.48 4.39 -16.72
CA TYR A 192 6.37 3.23 -16.86
C TYR A 192 6.31 2.28 -15.64
N GLN A 193 5.17 2.23 -14.94
CA GLN A 193 5.03 1.45 -13.69
C GLN A 193 5.21 -0.07 -13.85
N GLU A 194 5.05 -0.62 -15.06
CA GLU A 194 5.26 -2.04 -15.32
C GLU A 194 6.75 -2.39 -15.54
N ASP A 195 7.60 -1.40 -15.84
CA ASP A 195 9.02 -1.60 -16.18
C ASP A 195 9.94 -1.73 -14.94
N GLU A 196 9.52 -1.19 -13.79
CA GLU A 196 10.32 -1.17 -12.55
C GLU A 196 10.68 -2.58 -12.03
N ALA A 197 9.77 -3.53 -12.22
CA ALA A 197 9.95 -4.94 -11.84
C ALA A 197 11.03 -5.60 -12.69
N GLU A 198 11.16 -5.23 -13.97
CA GLU A 198 12.22 -5.75 -14.83
C GLU A 198 13.60 -5.19 -14.45
N PHE A 199 13.69 -3.89 -14.13
CA PHE A 199 14.94 -3.28 -13.67
C PHE A 199 15.45 -3.94 -12.39
N VAL A 200 14.61 -4.06 -11.35
CA VAL A 200 15.02 -4.68 -10.08
C VAL A 200 15.32 -6.18 -10.23
N ARG A 201 14.52 -6.94 -10.99
CA ARG A 201 14.77 -8.37 -11.25
C ARG A 201 16.13 -8.58 -11.93
N THR A 202 16.48 -7.70 -12.85
CA THR A 202 17.77 -7.77 -13.55
C THR A 202 18.93 -7.38 -12.63
N ALA A 203 18.74 -6.38 -11.75
CA ALA A 203 19.72 -6.02 -10.72
C ALA A 203 19.95 -7.16 -9.71
N CYS A 204 18.90 -7.84 -9.26
CA CYS A 204 19.01 -9.05 -8.42
C CYS A 204 19.82 -10.13 -9.13
N THR A 205 19.45 -10.46 -10.38
CA THR A 205 20.15 -11.45 -11.22
C THR A 205 21.63 -11.12 -11.39
N TYR A 206 22.01 -9.85 -11.40
CA TYR A 206 23.41 -9.42 -11.42
C TYR A 206 24.10 -9.67 -10.08
N VAL A 207 23.48 -9.25 -8.96
CA VAL A 207 23.99 -9.47 -7.60
C VAL A 207 24.22 -10.96 -7.33
N ASP A 208 23.23 -11.81 -7.60
CA ASP A 208 23.28 -13.26 -7.36
C ASP A 208 24.46 -13.93 -8.10
N LYS A 209 24.80 -13.45 -9.30
CA LYS A 209 25.88 -13.98 -10.13
C LYS A 209 27.26 -13.38 -9.79
N ASN A 210 27.31 -12.23 -9.14
CA ASN A 210 28.54 -11.42 -8.99
C ASN A 210 28.86 -11.03 -7.54
N LEU A 211 28.33 -11.76 -6.54
CA LEU A 211 28.51 -11.47 -5.10
C LEU A 211 29.95 -11.10 -4.67
N TYR A 212 30.98 -11.73 -5.26
CA TYR A 212 32.38 -11.43 -4.96
C TYR A 212 32.84 -10.05 -5.48
N VAL A 213 32.29 -9.58 -6.60
CA VAL A 213 32.63 -8.34 -7.31
C VAL A 213 31.98 -7.11 -6.66
N LEU A 214 30.99 -7.30 -5.78
CA LEU A 214 30.32 -6.23 -5.02
C LEU A 214 31.19 -5.60 -3.92
N SER A 215 32.47 -5.96 -3.81
CA SER A 215 33.39 -5.48 -2.77
C SER A 215 33.95 -4.07 -3.05
N ASN A 216 33.08 -3.13 -3.42
CA ASN A 216 33.34 -1.70 -3.56
C ASN A 216 32.10 -0.87 -3.18
N GLU A 217 32.22 0.46 -3.16
CA GLU A 217 31.13 1.36 -2.75
C GLU A 217 29.90 1.26 -3.66
N ALA A 218 30.09 1.22 -4.99
CA ALA A 218 29.00 1.00 -5.95
C ALA A 218 28.25 -0.31 -5.69
N GLY A 219 28.96 -1.40 -5.36
CA GLY A 219 28.37 -2.69 -5.00
C GLY A 219 27.55 -2.64 -3.70
N LEU A 220 28.03 -1.91 -2.69
CA LEU A 220 27.28 -1.63 -1.47
C LEU A 220 26.00 -0.82 -1.76
N GLN A 221 26.10 0.26 -2.54
CA GLN A 221 24.96 1.09 -2.89
C GLN A 221 23.91 0.32 -3.72
N VAL A 222 24.34 -0.53 -4.67
CA VAL A 222 23.46 -1.42 -5.44
C VAL A 222 22.62 -2.29 -4.50
N VAL A 223 23.29 -3.00 -3.58
CA VAL A 223 22.60 -3.93 -2.68
C VAL A 223 21.67 -3.20 -1.71
N LEU A 224 22.08 -2.04 -1.17
CA LEU A 224 21.22 -1.20 -0.34
C LEU A 224 19.99 -0.68 -1.10
N GLY A 225 20.14 -0.27 -2.35
CA GLY A 225 19.02 0.21 -3.16
C GLY A 225 18.04 -0.91 -3.55
N ILE A 226 18.53 -2.14 -3.76
CA ILE A 226 17.66 -3.32 -3.92
C ILE A 226 16.92 -3.61 -2.60
N ALA A 227 17.60 -3.53 -1.45
CA ALA A 227 16.95 -3.68 -0.14
C ALA A 227 15.85 -2.62 0.07
N LEU A 228 16.14 -1.34 -0.21
CA LEU A 228 15.15 -0.24 -0.15
C LEU A 228 13.96 -0.44 -1.09
N TYR A 229 14.17 -1.03 -2.27
CA TYR A 229 13.07 -1.41 -3.15
C TYR A 229 12.16 -2.43 -2.45
N PHE A 230 12.72 -3.54 -1.97
CA PHE A 230 11.95 -4.63 -1.35
C PHE A 230 11.32 -4.24 0.00
N MET A 231 11.90 -3.32 0.77
CA MET A 231 11.28 -2.69 1.95
C MET A 231 9.94 -1.99 1.66
N THR A 232 9.64 -1.76 0.38
CA THR A 232 8.37 -1.18 -0.08
C THR A 232 7.56 -2.19 -0.91
N THR A 233 7.75 -3.49 -0.71
CA THR A 233 7.02 -4.60 -1.36
C THR A 233 6.46 -5.57 -0.30
N SER A 234 5.79 -6.63 -0.73
CA SER A 234 5.46 -7.80 0.11
C SER A 234 6.66 -8.72 0.39
N ASP A 235 7.75 -8.65 -0.39
CA ASP A 235 8.90 -9.55 -0.26
C ASP A 235 9.98 -8.96 0.66
N LEU A 236 9.65 -8.91 1.96
CA LEU A 236 10.58 -8.46 3.00
C LEU A 236 11.74 -9.44 3.22
N ALA A 237 11.60 -10.70 2.80
CA ALA A 237 12.66 -11.71 2.87
C ALA A 237 13.84 -11.33 1.94
N ARG A 238 13.57 -10.89 0.71
CA ARG A 238 14.62 -10.33 -0.17
C ARG A 238 15.21 -9.04 0.38
N ALA A 239 14.42 -8.18 1.03
CA ALA A 239 14.96 -6.99 1.70
C ALA A 239 15.98 -7.38 2.79
N GLY A 240 15.64 -8.35 3.64
CA GLY A 240 16.52 -8.89 4.68
C GLY A 240 17.80 -9.54 4.14
N LEU A 241 17.70 -10.35 3.09
CA LEU A 241 18.87 -10.99 2.46
C LEU A 241 19.84 -9.95 1.86
N MET A 242 19.31 -8.97 1.12
CA MET A 242 20.12 -7.91 0.52
C MET A 242 20.75 -7.04 1.60
N HIS A 243 19.98 -6.65 2.62
CA HIS A 243 20.50 -5.95 3.78
C HIS A 243 21.63 -6.72 4.48
N ALA A 244 21.50 -8.04 4.69
CA ALA A 244 22.56 -8.85 5.28
C ALA A 244 23.87 -8.84 4.45
N ILE A 245 23.77 -8.83 3.12
CA ILE A 245 24.92 -8.67 2.22
C ILE A 245 25.53 -7.27 2.40
N ALA A 246 24.71 -6.21 2.42
CA ALA A 246 25.17 -4.83 2.61
C ALA A 246 25.88 -4.62 3.96
N VAL A 247 25.36 -5.20 5.05
CA VAL A 247 26.01 -5.17 6.38
C VAL A 247 27.40 -5.81 6.33
N LYS A 248 27.56 -6.97 5.66
CA LYS A 248 28.87 -7.60 5.49
C LYS A 248 29.82 -6.78 4.62
N LEU A 249 29.31 -6.04 3.62
CA LEU A 249 30.11 -5.09 2.83
C LEU A 249 30.55 -3.88 3.66
N ILE A 250 29.67 -3.28 4.47
CA ILE A 250 30.00 -2.16 5.39
C ILE A 250 31.13 -2.53 6.36
N TYR A 251 31.08 -3.74 6.93
CA TYR A 251 32.17 -4.21 7.79
C TYR A 251 33.46 -4.51 7.02
N ARG A 252 33.37 -5.18 5.86
CA ARG A 252 34.54 -5.53 5.02
C ARG A 252 35.27 -4.31 4.46
N LEU A 253 34.52 -3.28 4.06
CA LEU A 253 35.05 -2.06 3.44
C LEU A 253 35.45 -0.99 4.47
N GLY A 254 35.15 -1.18 5.76
CA GLY A 254 35.54 -0.26 6.83
C GLY A 254 34.59 0.93 7.06
N PHE A 255 33.46 1.01 6.34
CA PHE A 255 32.52 2.13 6.37
C PHE A 255 31.97 2.43 7.78
N HIS A 256 31.82 1.40 8.62
CA HIS A 256 31.44 1.50 10.04
C HIS A 256 32.39 2.34 10.93
N LYS A 257 33.52 2.83 10.39
CA LYS A 257 34.52 3.71 11.04
C LYS A 257 34.76 5.02 10.27
N MET A 258 33.93 5.33 9.28
CA MET A 258 34.11 6.48 8.39
C MET A 258 33.17 7.63 8.75
N PHE A 259 33.66 8.87 8.63
CA PHE A 259 32.92 10.10 8.90
C PHE A 259 32.72 10.91 7.61
N GLY A 260 31.79 11.87 7.62
CA GLY A 260 31.47 12.70 6.44
C GLY A 260 30.61 11.96 5.42
N GLU A 261 30.68 12.33 4.13
CA GLU A 261 29.75 11.83 3.10
C GLU A 261 29.64 10.30 3.02
N SER A 262 30.76 9.58 3.19
CA SER A 262 30.80 8.10 3.16
C SER A 262 30.03 7.43 4.31
N VAL A 263 29.48 8.20 5.27
CA VAL A 263 28.63 7.65 6.33
C VAL A 263 27.20 7.36 5.89
N LYS A 264 26.72 7.98 4.79
CA LYS A 264 25.31 7.85 4.35
C LYS A 264 24.89 6.40 4.11
N PRO A 265 25.67 5.52 3.44
CA PRO A 265 25.32 4.11 3.27
C PRO A 265 25.21 3.35 4.60
N VAL A 266 25.99 3.72 5.62
CA VAL A 266 25.92 3.11 6.97
C VAL A 266 24.60 3.45 7.65
N TRP A 267 24.18 4.72 7.59
CA TRP A 267 22.90 5.14 8.16
C TRP A 267 21.69 4.64 7.38
N ILE A 268 21.78 4.51 6.06
CA ILE A 268 20.76 3.85 5.23
C ILE A 268 20.62 2.38 5.67
N ALA A 269 21.73 1.65 5.77
CA ALA A 269 21.72 0.27 6.27
C ALA A 269 21.13 0.18 7.68
N TYR A 270 21.54 1.06 8.59
CA TYR A 270 21.05 1.11 9.96
C TYR A 270 19.52 1.35 10.03
N ILE A 271 18.99 2.24 9.19
CA ILE A 271 17.55 2.49 9.09
C ILE A 271 16.81 1.21 8.62
N ILE A 272 17.29 0.56 7.56
CA ILE A 272 16.72 -0.70 7.04
C ILE A 272 16.75 -1.80 8.11
N ASP A 273 17.89 -1.94 8.82
CA ASP A 273 18.11 -2.93 9.89
C ASP A 273 17.06 -2.79 11.00
N ARG A 274 16.81 -1.55 11.45
CA ARG A 274 15.87 -1.23 12.53
C ARG A 274 14.41 -1.32 12.09
N ASP A 275 14.11 -1.00 10.83
CA ASP A 275 12.78 -1.21 10.25
C ASP A 275 12.44 -2.69 10.11
N LEU A 276 13.32 -3.47 9.45
CA LEU A 276 13.18 -4.92 9.32
C LEU A 276 12.96 -5.56 10.69
N SER A 277 13.73 -5.17 11.71
CA SER A 277 13.65 -5.80 13.03
C SER A 277 12.33 -5.52 13.75
N LEU A 278 11.77 -4.31 13.67
CA LEU A 278 10.44 -4.04 14.24
C LEU A 278 9.31 -4.66 13.41
N ILE A 279 9.45 -4.71 12.09
CA ILE A 279 8.47 -5.28 11.18
C ILE A 279 8.38 -6.81 11.32
N THR A 280 9.51 -7.49 11.16
CA THR A 280 9.64 -8.96 11.15
C THR A 280 9.76 -9.57 12.55
N GLY A 281 10.25 -8.78 13.52
CA GLY A 281 10.64 -9.26 14.85
C GLY A 281 11.97 -10.02 14.89
N GLU A 282 12.68 -10.13 13.77
CA GLU A 282 14.02 -10.70 13.73
C GLU A 282 15.03 -9.75 14.40
N PRO A 283 16.07 -10.27 15.08
CA PRO A 283 17.12 -9.43 15.65
C PRO A 283 17.92 -8.68 14.58
N TYR A 284 18.17 -7.39 14.84
CA TYR A 284 18.99 -6.55 13.96
C TYR A 284 20.43 -7.05 13.84
N LEU A 285 21.03 -6.85 12.66
CA LEU A 285 22.36 -7.35 12.32
C LEU A 285 23.49 -6.40 12.75
N MET A 286 23.23 -5.08 12.75
CA MET A 286 24.23 -4.05 13.05
C MET A 286 24.18 -3.67 14.53
N GLN A 287 25.23 -4.04 15.27
CA GLN A 287 25.36 -3.71 16.69
C GLN A 287 25.80 -2.26 16.88
N GLU A 288 25.18 -1.52 17.81
CA GLU A 288 25.53 -0.09 18.06
C GLU A 288 26.99 0.09 18.49
N HIS A 289 27.58 -0.88 19.19
CA HIS A 289 28.99 -0.81 19.64
C HIS A 289 30.02 -1.08 18.53
N ASP A 290 29.58 -1.53 17.34
CA ASP A 290 30.43 -1.76 16.17
C ASP A 290 30.37 -0.59 15.15
N ILE A 291 29.67 0.49 15.49
CA ILE A 291 29.44 1.68 14.64
C ILE A 291 30.02 2.89 15.37
N ASP A 292 31.09 3.48 14.83
CA ASP A 292 31.74 4.68 15.39
C ASP A 292 30.95 5.99 15.10
N PRO A 293 30.38 6.19 13.88
CA PRO A 293 29.68 7.44 13.57
C PRO A 293 28.34 7.57 14.30
N SER A 294 28.12 8.74 14.91
CA SER A 294 26.85 9.11 15.54
C SER A 294 25.88 9.74 14.55
N ALA A 295 24.57 9.72 14.84
CA ALA A 295 23.55 10.41 14.06
C ALA A 295 23.71 11.95 14.11
N THR A 296 24.53 12.46 15.03
CA THR A 296 24.99 13.86 15.09
C THR A 296 26.03 14.20 14.04
N ASP A 297 26.68 13.20 13.46
CA ASP A 297 27.84 13.36 12.57
C ASP A 297 27.42 13.36 11.09
N LEU A 298 26.10 13.27 10.85
CA LEU A 298 25.47 13.55 9.57
C LEU A 298 25.57 15.06 9.26
N SER A 299 26.40 15.36 8.26
CA SER A 299 26.66 16.71 7.74
C SER A 299 25.38 17.45 7.32
N GLU A 300 25.34 18.75 7.58
CA GLU A 300 24.22 19.65 7.21
C GLU A 300 24.24 20.07 5.72
N GLU A 301 25.30 19.72 4.97
CA GLU A 301 25.48 20.13 3.57
C GLU A 301 25.25 18.99 2.55
N ASP A 302 25.33 17.73 2.98
CA ASP A 302 25.60 16.60 2.07
C ASP A 302 24.35 15.76 1.69
N GLY A 303 23.17 16.36 1.66
CA GLY A 303 21.91 15.73 1.21
C GLY A 303 21.10 15.05 2.32
N GLY A 304 19.94 14.48 1.97
CA GLY A 304 18.94 14.08 2.98
C GLY A 304 18.07 15.25 3.46
N ILE A 305 17.95 16.30 2.65
CA ILE A 305 17.25 17.56 2.96
C ILE A 305 16.14 17.79 1.93
N LEU A 306 14.91 17.93 2.41
CA LEU A 306 13.81 18.45 1.59
C LEU A 306 13.94 19.97 1.53
N PHE A 307 13.97 20.52 0.32
CA PHE A 307 14.14 21.94 0.07
C PHE A 307 13.11 22.45 -0.92
N ASN A 308 12.41 23.54 -0.57
CA ASN A 308 11.63 24.30 -1.53
C ASN A 308 12.34 25.63 -1.86
N LYS A 309 12.56 25.87 -3.16
CA LYS A 309 13.33 27.01 -3.68
C LYS A 309 12.62 28.36 -3.50
N ASP A 310 11.29 28.36 -3.43
CA ASP A 310 10.46 29.58 -3.37
C ASP A 310 10.28 30.11 -1.94
N THR A 311 10.13 29.21 -0.98
CA THR A 311 9.95 29.51 0.45
C THR A 311 11.25 29.48 1.25
N SER A 312 12.34 28.96 0.66
CA SER A 312 13.63 28.69 1.31
C SER A 312 13.55 27.73 2.52
N LEU A 313 12.44 27.02 2.71
CA LEU A 313 12.30 26.03 3.78
C LEU A 313 13.20 24.82 3.50
N ARG A 314 14.03 24.47 4.49
CA ARG A 314 14.84 23.25 4.55
C ARG A 314 14.36 22.34 5.67
N PHE A 315 14.27 21.04 5.42
CA PHE A 315 14.00 20.00 6.43
C PHE A 315 14.97 18.83 6.28
N GLU A 316 15.82 18.59 7.29
CA GLU A 316 16.84 17.53 7.34
C GLU A 316 16.24 16.13 7.59
N ILE A 317 15.30 15.71 6.73
CA ILE A 317 14.48 14.51 6.94
C ILE A 317 15.30 13.25 7.22
N PHE A 318 16.46 13.07 6.57
CA PHE A 318 17.33 11.90 6.76
C PHE A 318 17.91 11.82 8.18
N LYS A 319 18.32 12.97 8.75
CA LYS A 319 18.84 13.10 10.12
C LYS A 319 17.77 12.77 11.16
N PHE A 320 16.54 13.26 10.96
CA PHE A 320 15.40 12.89 11.80
C PHE A 320 15.03 11.40 11.68
N ARG A 321 15.10 10.84 10.46
CA ARG A 321 14.87 9.41 10.19
C ARG A 321 15.90 8.51 10.85
N ALA A 322 17.18 8.86 10.78
CA ALA A 322 18.29 8.17 11.45
C ALA A 322 18.12 8.21 12.98
N ARG A 323 17.80 9.38 13.55
CA ARG A 323 17.51 9.52 14.98
C ARG A 323 16.31 8.66 15.41
N LEU A 324 15.24 8.59 14.61
CA LEU A 324 14.10 7.71 14.89
C LEU A 324 14.52 6.23 14.89
N ALA A 325 15.38 5.80 13.97
CA ALA A 325 15.91 4.43 13.93
C ALA A 325 16.68 4.05 15.21
N THR A 326 17.37 4.99 15.87
CA THR A 326 18.00 4.72 17.18
C THR A 326 16.98 4.49 18.30
N ILE A 327 15.77 5.06 18.19
CA ILE A 327 14.67 4.78 19.12
C ILE A 327 14.05 3.43 18.78
N GLN A 328 13.86 3.12 17.48
CA GLN A 328 13.38 1.81 17.00
C GLN A 328 14.24 0.64 17.51
N GLY A 329 15.57 0.80 17.54
CA GLY A 329 16.48 -0.19 18.13
C GLY A 329 16.25 -0.42 19.63
N LYS A 330 16.02 0.65 20.39
CA LYS A 330 15.74 0.57 21.82
C LYS A 330 14.35 0.01 22.12
N ILE A 331 13.36 0.26 21.25
CA ILE A 331 12.06 -0.43 21.29
C ILE A 331 12.30 -1.93 21.10
N PHE A 332 13.07 -2.35 20.10
CA PHE A 332 13.39 -3.76 19.90
C PHE A 332 14.08 -4.39 21.12
N ASP A 333 15.16 -3.78 21.61
CA ASP A 333 15.94 -4.27 22.75
C ASP A 333 15.12 -4.42 24.04
N LEU A 334 14.24 -3.46 24.31
CA LEU A 334 13.54 -3.34 25.60
C LEU A 334 12.10 -3.90 25.57
N VAL A 335 11.53 -4.15 24.39
CA VAL A 335 10.15 -4.65 24.24
C VAL A 335 10.10 -6.04 23.57
N TYR A 336 10.94 -6.30 22.56
CA TYR A 336 10.84 -7.49 21.70
C TYR A 336 11.96 -8.52 21.88
N SER A 337 13.08 -8.15 22.54
CA SER A 337 14.18 -9.09 22.75
C SER A 337 13.84 -10.22 23.73
N VAL A 338 14.54 -11.36 23.64
CA VAL A 338 14.48 -12.48 24.61
C VAL A 338 14.83 -12.05 26.06
N ARG A 339 15.42 -10.85 26.24
CA ARG A 339 15.62 -10.24 27.55
C ARG A 339 14.37 -9.47 28.01
N ALA A 340 13.69 -8.78 27.11
CA ALA A 340 12.46 -8.03 27.36
C ALA A 340 11.30 -8.95 27.76
N GLU A 341 11.17 -10.12 27.14
CA GLU A 341 10.16 -11.14 27.48
C GLU A 341 10.16 -11.49 28.99
N LYS A 342 11.33 -11.45 29.63
CA LYS A 342 11.55 -11.83 31.04
C LYS A 342 11.22 -10.72 32.04
N LEU A 343 10.82 -9.52 31.56
CA LEU A 343 10.42 -8.40 32.41
C LEU A 343 9.01 -8.63 32.97
N SER A 344 8.80 -8.28 34.24
CA SER A 344 7.46 -8.24 34.83
C SER A 344 6.59 -7.15 34.21
N PHE A 345 5.27 -7.20 34.42
CA PHE A 345 4.33 -6.18 33.95
C PHE A 345 4.78 -4.75 34.34
N ASP A 346 5.04 -4.49 35.61
CA ASP A 346 5.49 -3.17 36.10
C ASP A 346 6.81 -2.71 35.46
N GLN A 347 7.71 -3.64 35.14
CA GLN A 347 8.97 -3.34 34.46
C GLN A 347 8.75 -3.00 32.98
N ARG A 348 7.82 -3.69 32.29
CA ARG A 348 7.42 -3.38 30.91
C ARG A 348 6.76 -2.00 30.84
N GLU A 349 5.90 -1.67 31.80
CA GLU A 349 5.29 -0.34 31.92
C GLU A 349 6.35 0.76 32.13
N THR A 350 7.27 0.56 33.08
CA THR A 350 8.38 1.51 33.33
C THR A 350 9.28 1.70 32.10
N VAL A 351 9.50 0.63 31.32
CA VAL A 351 10.23 0.67 30.04
C VAL A 351 9.46 1.46 28.99
N ALA A 352 8.15 1.23 28.87
CA ALA A 352 7.31 1.85 27.88
C ALA A 352 7.16 3.36 28.12
N ASP A 353 6.93 3.80 29.36
CA ASP A 353 6.91 5.22 29.74
C ASP A 353 8.21 5.95 29.32
N ARG A 354 9.35 5.27 29.49
CA ARG A 354 10.67 5.80 29.10
C ARG A 354 10.85 5.87 27.57
N LEU A 355 10.28 4.92 26.83
CA LEU A 355 10.33 4.93 25.36
C LEU A 355 9.37 5.98 24.77
N GLU A 356 8.23 6.22 25.42
CA GLU A 356 7.29 7.31 25.09
C GLU A 356 7.95 8.68 25.31
N ASP A 357 8.57 8.93 26.46
CA ASP A 357 9.38 10.15 26.73
C ASP A 357 10.50 10.38 25.68
N MET A 358 11.11 9.29 25.19
CA MET A 358 12.12 9.37 24.12
C MET A 358 11.52 9.75 22.76
N LEU A 359 10.33 9.24 22.43
CA LEU A 359 9.59 9.61 21.21
C LEU A 359 9.08 11.05 21.26
N GLU A 360 8.52 11.48 22.40
CA GLU A 360 8.06 12.85 22.61
C GLU A 360 9.20 13.87 22.43
N LYS A 361 10.37 13.61 23.03
CA LYS A 361 11.60 14.43 22.83
C LYS A 361 12.10 14.43 21.39
N TRP A 362 11.86 13.37 20.63
CA TRP A 362 12.19 13.35 19.20
C TRP A 362 11.22 14.24 18.40
N VAL A 363 9.90 14.17 18.65
CA VAL A 363 8.89 15.06 18.02
C VAL A 363 9.15 16.52 18.37
N ASP A 364 9.40 16.83 19.65
CA ASP A 364 9.68 18.19 20.11
C ASP A 364 10.96 18.77 19.49
N SER A 365 11.87 17.91 18.97
CA SER A 365 13.05 18.36 18.22
C SER A 365 12.80 18.61 16.72
N ILE A 366 11.66 18.18 16.17
CA ILE A 366 11.24 18.54 14.79
C ILE A 366 10.77 20.01 14.81
N PRO A 367 11.21 20.87 13.87
CA PRO A 367 10.71 22.25 13.81
C PRO A 367 9.20 22.31 13.54
N GLU A 368 8.49 23.22 14.21
CA GLU A 368 7.02 23.35 14.14
C GLU A 368 6.42 23.30 12.72
N PRO A 369 6.98 23.96 11.68
CA PRO A 369 6.41 23.91 10.33
C PRO A 369 6.37 22.53 9.69
N PHE A 370 7.12 21.54 10.20
CA PHE A 370 7.22 20.18 9.66
C PHE A 370 6.48 19.13 10.52
N ARG A 371 5.72 19.58 11.53
CA ARG A 371 4.91 18.72 12.41
C ARG A 371 3.50 18.44 11.86
N GLY A 372 2.99 19.27 10.95
CA GLY A 372 1.65 19.12 10.38
C GLY A 372 1.59 18.33 9.07
N ASP A 373 0.38 17.93 8.65
CA ASP A 373 0.12 17.26 7.38
C ASP A 373 0.27 18.21 6.17
N SER A 374 0.22 19.53 6.39
CA SER A 374 0.28 20.56 5.34
C SER A 374 1.41 21.55 5.61
N ILE A 375 2.47 21.46 4.80
CA ILE A 375 3.68 22.26 4.92
C ILE A 375 3.70 23.26 3.75
N PRO A 376 3.57 24.58 4.00
CA PRO A 376 3.53 25.57 2.93
C PRO A 376 4.76 25.50 2.02
N GLY A 377 4.55 25.37 0.72
CA GLY A 377 5.62 25.29 -0.28
C GLY A 377 6.19 23.89 -0.53
N PHE A 378 5.90 22.87 0.29
CA PHE A 378 6.26 21.50 -0.05
C PHE A 378 5.30 20.94 -1.10
N ASP A 379 5.84 20.28 -2.12
CA ASP A 379 5.03 19.61 -3.14
C ASP A 379 4.45 18.28 -2.63
N HIS A 380 3.61 17.64 -3.45
CA HIS A 380 2.98 16.36 -3.09
C HIS A 380 3.98 15.25 -2.75
N PHE A 381 5.16 15.25 -3.36
CA PHE A 381 6.18 14.23 -3.12
C PHE A 381 6.95 14.49 -1.82
N GLN A 382 7.36 15.74 -1.58
CA GLN A 382 7.98 16.16 -0.31
C GLN A 382 7.03 15.94 0.87
N LEU A 383 5.74 16.28 0.72
CA LEU A 383 4.70 15.99 1.72
C LEU A 383 4.51 14.48 1.95
N ARG A 384 4.60 13.65 0.90
CA ARG A 384 4.50 12.18 1.00
C ARG A 384 5.67 11.57 1.78
N LEU A 385 6.89 12.11 1.64
CA LEU A 385 8.04 11.70 2.44
C LEU A 385 7.91 12.10 3.92
N VAL A 386 7.45 13.31 4.23
CA VAL A 386 7.20 13.71 5.63
C VAL A 386 6.11 12.84 6.27
N LYS A 387 5.03 12.53 5.54
CA LYS A 387 4.00 11.61 6.01
C LYS A 387 4.54 10.20 6.28
N GLN A 388 5.49 9.70 5.48
CA GLN A 388 6.13 8.40 5.74
C GLN A 388 6.94 8.42 7.05
N LEU A 389 7.61 9.54 7.36
CA LEU A 389 8.30 9.73 8.65
C LEU A 389 7.31 9.75 9.82
N HIS A 390 6.17 10.44 9.69
CA HIS A 390 5.11 10.47 10.71
C HIS A 390 4.46 9.09 10.92
N VAL A 391 4.21 8.32 9.86
CA VAL A 391 3.68 6.96 9.96
C VAL A 391 4.70 6.01 10.61
N THR A 392 6.00 6.18 10.35
CA THR A 392 7.06 5.45 11.07
C THR A 392 7.05 5.77 12.58
N TYR A 393 6.80 7.04 12.94
CA TYR A 393 6.62 7.44 14.34
C TYR A 393 5.38 6.79 14.99
N TYR A 394 4.24 6.76 14.31
CA TYR A 394 3.05 6.04 14.80
C TYR A 394 3.31 4.54 14.97
N HIS A 395 4.05 3.91 14.05
CA HIS A 395 4.49 2.52 14.21
C HIS A 395 5.30 2.30 15.50
N CYS A 396 6.17 3.24 15.86
CA CYS A 396 6.94 3.20 17.11
C CYS A 396 6.01 3.24 18.34
N ILE A 397 5.01 4.14 18.36
CA ILE A 397 4.00 4.20 19.43
C ILE A 397 3.29 2.85 19.60
N PHE A 398 2.77 2.28 18.51
CA PHE A 398 2.04 1.01 18.58
C PHE A 398 2.94 -0.17 18.97
N SER A 399 4.24 -0.09 18.64
CA SER A 399 5.24 -1.09 18.99
C SER A 399 5.60 -1.07 20.47
N ILE A 400 5.68 0.10 21.12
CA ILE A 400 6.07 0.23 22.54
C ILE A 400 5.14 -0.57 23.46
N ARG A 401 3.82 -0.40 23.29
CA ARG A 401 2.79 -1.10 24.09
C ARG A 401 2.37 -2.45 23.48
N GLN A 402 3.08 -2.92 22.44
CA GLN A 402 2.76 -4.14 21.69
C GLN A 402 1.29 -4.22 21.21
N ALA A 403 0.71 -3.07 20.87
CA ALA A 403 -0.68 -2.92 20.46
C ALA A 403 -0.84 -3.21 18.95
N ASN A 404 -0.44 -4.42 18.55
CA ASN A 404 -0.39 -4.85 17.15
C ASN A 404 -0.56 -6.38 17.02
N LEU A 405 -0.80 -6.85 15.80
CA LEU A 405 -1.14 -8.26 15.50
C LEU A 405 -0.05 -9.28 15.87
N ARG A 406 1.20 -8.85 16.11
CA ARG A 406 2.28 -9.75 16.53
C ARG A 406 2.11 -10.24 17.97
N ASN A 407 1.37 -9.49 18.80
CA ASN A 407 1.06 -9.86 20.17
C ASN A 407 -0.12 -10.84 20.18
N LEU A 408 0.16 -12.09 19.81
CA LEU A 408 -0.86 -13.14 19.67
C LEU A 408 -1.66 -13.35 20.97
N GLU A 409 -1.00 -13.30 22.14
CA GLU A 409 -1.67 -13.39 23.45
C GLU A 409 -2.71 -12.27 23.63
N TRP A 410 -2.37 -11.02 23.31
CA TRP A 410 -3.31 -9.90 23.39
C TRP A 410 -4.46 -10.02 22.38
N VAL A 411 -4.16 -10.46 21.15
CA VAL A 411 -5.19 -10.71 20.12
C VAL A 411 -6.14 -11.81 20.57
N GLU A 412 -5.64 -12.95 21.04
CA GLU A 412 -6.46 -14.04 21.59
C GLU A 412 -7.36 -13.55 22.74
N ARG A 413 -6.82 -12.75 23.66
CA ARG A 413 -7.60 -12.16 24.77
C ARG A 413 -8.69 -11.19 24.30
N LEU A 414 -8.46 -10.41 23.23
CA LEU A 414 -9.48 -9.55 22.63
C LEU A 414 -10.60 -10.37 21.96
N LEU A 415 -10.27 -11.51 21.34
CA LEU A 415 -11.25 -12.44 20.78
C LEU A 415 -12.10 -13.07 21.90
N ASP A 416 -11.45 -13.61 22.94
CA ASP A 416 -12.10 -14.23 24.11
C ASP A 416 -13.01 -13.25 24.87
N PHE A 417 -12.59 -11.98 25.02
CA PHE A 417 -13.39 -10.94 25.70
C PHE A 417 -14.77 -10.77 25.08
N ARG A 418 -14.88 -10.89 23.74
CA ARG A 418 -16.15 -10.78 23.03
C ARG A 418 -17.09 -11.98 23.28
N GLU A 419 -16.59 -13.12 23.72
CA GLU A 419 -17.38 -14.33 23.98
C GLU A 419 -17.98 -14.38 25.40
N ALA A 420 -17.85 -13.29 26.18
CA ALA A 420 -18.44 -13.12 27.51
C ALA A 420 -17.97 -14.16 28.56
N ARG A 421 -16.65 -14.26 28.72
CA ARG A 421 -15.98 -15.03 29.80
C ARG A 421 -15.64 -14.19 31.03
N ASP A 422 -15.30 -14.87 32.12
CA ASP A 422 -15.03 -14.29 33.44
C ASP A 422 -13.81 -13.34 33.41
N PRO A 423 -13.99 -12.04 33.73
CA PRO A 423 -12.89 -11.07 33.80
C PRO A 423 -11.77 -11.45 34.79
N ALA A 424 -12.04 -12.32 35.76
CA ALA A 424 -11.04 -12.78 36.75
C ALA A 424 -10.03 -13.80 36.21
N ALA A 425 -10.09 -14.17 34.92
CA ALA A 425 -9.20 -15.17 34.33
C ALA A 425 -7.77 -14.69 34.02
N TRP A 426 -7.49 -13.39 34.07
CA TRP A 426 -6.21 -12.80 33.66
C TRP A 426 -5.61 -11.86 34.73
N ASP A 427 -4.32 -12.04 35.03
CA ASP A 427 -3.58 -11.21 36.02
C ASP A 427 -3.16 -9.81 35.51
N THR A 428 -3.50 -9.45 34.26
CA THR A 428 -3.12 -8.17 33.64
C THR A 428 -4.30 -7.50 32.93
N PRO A 429 -4.33 -6.15 32.79
CA PRO A 429 -5.35 -5.45 32.00
C PRO A 429 -5.45 -5.96 30.56
N LEU A 430 -6.65 -5.90 29.96
CA LEU A 430 -6.86 -6.22 28.55
C LEU A 430 -6.36 -5.12 27.62
N LEU A 431 -6.65 -3.87 27.96
CA LEU A 431 -6.19 -2.70 27.22
C LEU A 431 -4.86 -2.21 27.82
N PRO A 432 -3.85 -1.87 26.99
CA PRO A 432 -2.67 -1.19 27.47
C PRO A 432 -2.99 0.09 28.26
N SER A 433 -2.10 0.46 29.16
CA SER A 433 -2.11 1.81 29.72
C SER A 433 -1.99 2.86 28.61
N ASN A 434 -2.42 4.09 28.90
CA ASN A 434 -2.45 5.19 27.91
C ASN A 434 -3.34 4.91 26.68
N TRP A 435 -4.33 4.00 26.78
CA TRP A 435 -5.25 3.64 25.68
C TRP A 435 -5.83 4.83 24.87
N PRO A 436 -6.29 5.95 25.48
CA PRO A 436 -6.82 7.08 24.70
C PRO A 436 -5.80 7.71 23.74
N THR A 437 -4.51 7.69 24.11
CA THR A 437 -3.41 8.14 23.25
C THR A 437 -3.18 7.18 22.10
N LEU A 438 -3.19 5.86 22.35
CA LEU A 438 -3.06 4.85 21.30
C LEU A 438 -4.18 4.96 20.27
N VAL A 439 -5.44 5.13 20.71
CA VAL A 439 -6.60 5.34 19.82
C VAL A 439 -6.46 6.65 19.02
N THR A 440 -5.99 7.73 19.65
CA THR A 440 -5.76 9.01 18.97
C THR A 440 -4.65 8.91 17.91
N ALA A 441 -3.54 8.24 18.24
CA ALA A 441 -2.45 7.96 17.31
C ALA A 441 -2.91 7.04 16.16
N ALA A 442 -3.75 6.04 16.44
CA ALA A 442 -4.32 5.16 15.42
C ALA A 442 -5.22 5.92 14.42
N ARG A 443 -6.13 6.77 14.91
CA ARG A 443 -6.95 7.65 14.05
C ARG A 443 -6.08 8.53 13.15
N ARG A 444 -5.09 9.22 13.74
CA ARG A 444 -4.17 10.10 12.98
C ARG A 444 -3.33 9.33 11.96
N CYS A 445 -2.83 8.15 12.32
CA CYS A 445 -2.07 7.30 11.39
C CYS A 445 -2.90 6.93 10.15
N LEU A 446 -4.16 6.53 10.34
CA LEU A 446 -5.04 6.21 9.20
C LEU A 446 -5.41 7.46 8.39
N ASP A 447 -5.69 8.59 9.06
CA ASP A 447 -6.00 9.86 8.39
C ASP A 447 -4.79 10.38 7.57
N THR A 448 -3.56 10.26 8.08
CA THR A 448 -2.32 10.58 7.34
C THR A 448 -2.11 9.64 6.13
N VAL A 449 -2.37 8.33 6.29
CA VAL A 449 -2.27 7.34 5.20
C VAL A 449 -3.35 7.54 4.13
N ALA A 450 -4.55 7.97 4.52
CA ALA A 450 -5.64 8.30 3.59
C ALA A 450 -5.30 9.50 2.68
N LYS A 451 -4.54 10.49 3.18
CA LYS A 451 -4.13 11.70 2.45
C LYS A 451 -3.05 11.48 1.36
N VAL A 452 -2.55 10.27 1.16
CA VAL A 452 -1.57 9.93 0.10
C VAL A 452 -2.26 9.17 -1.04
N ASP A 453 -1.88 9.47 -2.30
CA ASP A 453 -2.46 8.85 -3.50
C ASP A 453 -2.55 7.33 -3.35
N SER A 454 -3.76 6.78 -3.52
CA SER A 454 -4.03 5.34 -3.40
C SER A 454 -3.16 4.46 -4.31
N ARG A 455 -2.55 5.03 -5.36
CA ARG A 455 -1.67 4.35 -6.31
C ARG A 455 -0.18 4.37 -5.90
N ASP A 456 0.21 5.08 -4.84
CA ASP A 456 1.58 5.05 -4.32
C ASP A 456 1.84 3.75 -3.56
N MET A 457 2.02 2.68 -4.32
CA MET A 457 2.25 1.34 -3.78
C MET A 457 3.47 1.29 -2.87
N ALA A 458 4.53 2.06 -3.19
CA ALA A 458 5.72 2.13 -2.35
C ALA A 458 5.41 2.71 -0.96
N PHE A 459 4.62 3.78 -0.89
CA PHE A 459 4.17 4.35 0.38
C PHE A 459 3.25 3.37 1.12
N ARG A 460 2.28 2.77 0.42
CA ARG A 460 1.29 1.85 1.01
C ARG A 460 1.97 0.62 1.64
N TRP A 461 2.86 -0.05 0.91
CA TRP A 461 3.63 -1.18 1.42
C TRP A 461 4.54 -0.75 2.58
N GLY A 462 5.31 0.33 2.42
CA GLY A 462 6.18 0.86 3.49
C GLY A 462 5.43 1.31 4.77
N CYS A 463 4.11 1.47 4.70
CA CYS A 463 3.25 1.84 5.83
C CYS A 463 2.36 0.68 6.34
N THR A 464 2.51 -0.54 5.82
CA THR A 464 1.55 -1.64 6.05
C THR A 464 1.40 -1.99 7.53
N HIS A 465 2.50 -2.25 8.24
CA HIS A 465 2.45 -2.66 9.65
C HIS A 465 1.92 -1.57 10.59
N ALA A 466 2.24 -0.30 10.31
CA ALA A 466 1.67 0.84 11.03
C ALA A 466 0.14 0.92 10.82
N THR A 467 -0.30 0.71 9.58
CA THR A 467 -1.72 0.73 9.18
C THR A 467 -2.47 -0.44 9.82
N GLN A 468 -1.91 -1.65 9.79
CA GLN A 468 -2.45 -2.85 10.46
C GLN A 468 -2.60 -2.64 11.98
N ALA A 469 -1.56 -2.12 12.64
CA ALA A 469 -1.60 -1.84 14.08
C ALA A 469 -2.66 -0.79 14.41
N ALA A 470 -2.73 0.32 13.65
CA ALA A 470 -3.76 1.33 13.82
C ALA A 470 -5.18 0.76 13.62
N MET A 471 -5.42 -0.04 12.58
CA MET A 471 -6.70 -0.73 12.38
C MET A 471 -7.04 -1.68 13.55
N THR A 472 -6.04 -2.41 14.06
CA THR A 472 -6.22 -3.33 15.20
C THR A 472 -6.62 -2.57 16.47
N ILE A 473 -6.00 -1.42 16.74
CA ILE A 473 -6.32 -0.56 17.88
C ILE A 473 -7.76 -0.01 17.77
N LEU A 474 -8.19 0.46 16.60
CA LEU A 474 -9.57 0.95 16.42
C LEU A 474 -10.60 -0.17 16.48
N ALA A 475 -10.30 -1.36 15.94
CA ALA A 475 -11.15 -2.53 16.06
C ALA A 475 -11.29 -2.97 17.53
N ALA A 476 -10.20 -3.02 18.29
CA ALA A 476 -10.22 -3.29 19.72
C ALA A 476 -11.07 -2.26 20.48
N ASN A 477 -10.87 -0.95 20.22
CA ASN A 477 -11.66 0.13 20.83
C ASN A 477 -13.17 -0.02 20.55
N ASN A 478 -13.55 -0.50 19.37
CA ASN A 478 -14.95 -0.71 19.03
C ASN A 478 -15.53 -2.01 19.63
N ILE A 479 -14.69 -2.93 20.13
CA ILE A 479 -15.09 -4.17 20.82
C ILE A 479 -15.16 -3.96 22.34
N THR A 480 -14.19 -3.25 22.93
CA THR A 480 -14.00 -3.13 24.38
C THR A 480 -14.80 -2.00 25.05
N LEU A 481 -15.98 -1.65 24.52
CA LEU A 481 -16.76 -0.48 24.95
C LEU A 481 -17.18 -0.47 26.43
N SER A 482 -17.11 -1.59 27.15
CA SER A 482 -17.31 -1.63 28.61
C SER A 482 -16.07 -1.24 29.43
N GLU A 483 -14.88 -1.25 28.82
CA GLU A 483 -13.59 -0.97 29.46
C GLU A 483 -13.18 0.52 29.37
N HIS A 484 -13.84 1.32 28.51
CA HIS A 484 -13.50 2.73 28.30
C HIS A 484 -14.68 3.58 27.80
N ASN A 485 -14.62 4.88 28.07
CA ASN A 485 -15.67 5.84 27.69
C ASN A 485 -15.45 6.51 26.32
N LEU A 486 -14.65 5.91 25.41
CA LEU A 486 -14.25 6.50 24.12
C LEU A 486 -15.23 6.17 22.98
N HIS A 487 -16.53 6.35 23.22
CA HIS A 487 -17.60 6.01 22.27
C HIS A 487 -17.87 7.09 21.20
N ASP A 488 -17.24 8.25 21.33
CA ASP A 488 -17.61 9.51 20.63
C ASP A 488 -17.42 9.49 19.11
N SER A 489 -16.73 8.49 18.58
CA SER A 489 -16.32 8.43 17.16
C SER A 489 -16.39 7.03 16.56
N ILE A 490 -17.15 6.10 17.15
CA ILE A 490 -17.25 4.70 16.68
C ILE A 490 -17.61 4.63 15.19
N ASP A 491 -18.60 5.42 14.73
CA ASP A 491 -19.00 5.45 13.31
C ASP A 491 -17.90 5.98 12.38
N GLN A 492 -17.11 6.95 12.86
CA GLN A 492 -15.96 7.48 12.10
C GLN A 492 -14.81 6.49 12.06
N ASP A 493 -14.55 5.79 13.17
CA ASP A 493 -13.51 4.76 13.25
C ASP A 493 -13.88 3.55 12.39
N GLN A 494 -15.16 3.19 12.36
CA GLN A 494 -15.73 2.24 11.43
C GLN A 494 -15.48 2.66 9.98
N GLN A 495 -15.74 3.93 9.62
CA GLN A 495 -15.44 4.47 8.29
C GLN A 495 -13.94 4.44 7.97
N ARG A 496 -13.07 4.81 8.93
CA ARG A 496 -11.61 4.72 8.79
C ARG A 496 -11.15 3.30 8.50
N LEU A 497 -11.69 2.30 9.20
CA LEU A 497 -11.41 0.88 8.94
C LEU A 497 -11.79 0.48 7.51
N HIS A 498 -12.97 0.87 7.02
CA HIS A 498 -13.39 0.55 5.65
C HIS A 498 -12.52 1.26 4.59
N ILE A 499 -12.08 2.50 4.82
CA ILE A 499 -11.14 3.21 3.93
C ILE A 499 -9.75 2.55 3.95
N ALA A 500 -9.22 2.24 5.14
CA ALA A 500 -7.88 1.69 5.33
C ALA A 500 -7.76 0.25 4.80
N HIS A 501 -8.81 -0.56 4.96
CA HIS A 501 -8.96 -1.86 4.33
C HIS A 501 -9.19 -1.75 2.80
N GLY A 502 -9.37 -0.53 2.29
CA GLY A 502 -9.51 -0.25 0.87
C GLY A 502 -10.87 -0.62 0.31
N GLU A 503 -11.91 -0.77 1.13
CA GLU A 503 -13.27 -1.13 0.70
C GLU A 503 -14.01 0.03 0.02
N VAL A 504 -13.69 1.27 0.39
CA VAL A 504 -14.31 2.49 -0.16
C VAL A 504 -13.22 3.48 -0.55
N SER A 505 -13.25 3.99 -1.78
CA SER A 505 -12.33 5.05 -2.21
C SER A 505 -12.88 6.46 -1.91
N GLU A 506 -12.01 7.46 -1.74
CA GLU A 506 -12.40 8.87 -1.57
C GLU A 506 -13.30 9.35 -2.73
N HIS A 507 -13.00 8.92 -3.95
CA HIS A 507 -13.81 9.21 -5.13
C HIS A 507 -15.21 8.56 -5.05
N GLU A 508 -15.30 7.31 -4.57
CA GLU A 508 -16.56 6.62 -4.33
C GLU A 508 -17.37 7.28 -3.22
N GLN A 509 -16.74 7.79 -2.15
CA GLN A 509 -17.43 8.57 -1.12
C GLN A 509 -18.02 9.86 -1.70
N LYS A 510 -17.25 10.59 -2.53
CA LYS A 510 -17.77 11.77 -3.23
C LYS A 510 -18.96 11.44 -4.14
N LEU A 511 -18.89 10.32 -4.86
CA LEU A 511 -20.01 9.84 -5.70
C LEU A 511 -21.23 9.47 -4.86
N ILE A 512 -21.07 8.74 -3.76
CA ILE A 512 -22.17 8.39 -2.84
C ILE A 512 -22.77 9.66 -2.22
N HIS A 513 -21.95 10.64 -1.83
CA HIS A 513 -22.43 11.93 -1.33
C HIS A 513 -23.31 12.65 -2.36
N ILE A 514 -22.88 12.72 -3.63
CA ILE A 514 -23.69 13.25 -4.75
C ILE A 514 -25.00 12.45 -4.86
N PHE A 515 -24.93 11.11 -4.85
CA PHE A 515 -26.10 10.26 -5.02
C PHE A 515 -27.13 10.41 -3.90
N GLU A 516 -26.70 10.66 -2.66
CA GLU A 516 -27.59 10.75 -1.50
C GLU A 516 -28.09 12.17 -1.23
N ASN A 517 -27.28 13.19 -1.50
CA ASN A 517 -27.53 14.56 -1.03
C ASN A 517 -27.76 15.58 -2.16
N GLU A 518 -27.26 15.32 -3.37
CA GLU A 518 -27.35 16.26 -4.50
C GLU A 518 -28.34 15.83 -5.60
N LEU A 519 -28.64 14.53 -5.73
CA LEU A 519 -29.56 14.02 -6.76
C LEU A 519 -31.01 13.95 -6.28
N GLU A 520 -31.93 14.51 -7.07
CA GLU A 520 -33.37 14.34 -6.89
C GLU A 520 -33.83 12.93 -7.33
N TRP A 521 -34.45 12.18 -6.40
CA TRP A 521 -34.95 10.82 -6.66
C TRP A 521 -36.47 10.76 -6.83
N PRO A 522 -36.99 9.88 -7.71
CA PRO A 522 -38.43 9.71 -7.88
C PRO A 522 -39.07 8.99 -6.69
N THR A 523 -40.09 9.59 -6.09
CA THR A 523 -40.85 9.03 -4.96
C THR A 523 -41.66 7.80 -5.37
N ARG A 524 -41.08 6.60 -5.23
CA ARG A 524 -41.75 5.32 -5.50
C ARG A 524 -41.21 4.20 -4.62
N ALA A 525 -42.04 3.19 -4.34
CA ALA A 525 -41.62 2.01 -3.60
C ALA A 525 -40.74 1.07 -4.45
N GLY A 526 -39.73 0.44 -3.84
CA GLY A 526 -38.82 -0.50 -4.49
C GLY A 526 -37.54 0.15 -5.02
N ARG A 527 -36.97 -0.40 -6.11
CA ARG A 527 -35.70 0.09 -6.68
C ARG A 527 -35.84 1.49 -7.28
N LEU A 528 -35.07 2.43 -6.77
CA LEU A 528 -34.96 3.77 -7.36
C LEU A 528 -34.04 3.72 -8.58
N SER A 529 -34.34 4.52 -9.61
CA SER A 529 -33.54 4.54 -10.84
C SER A 529 -33.64 5.89 -11.53
N LEU A 530 -32.48 6.44 -11.90
CA LEU A 530 -32.31 7.63 -12.72
C LEU A 530 -31.68 7.22 -14.06
N HIS A 531 -32.10 7.88 -15.14
CA HIS A 531 -31.58 7.65 -16.48
C HIS A 531 -30.86 8.90 -16.98
N TYR A 532 -29.74 8.69 -17.65
CA TYR A 532 -28.99 9.67 -18.44
C TYR A 532 -28.77 9.09 -19.85
N GLY A 533 -28.56 9.96 -20.84
CA GLY A 533 -28.60 9.62 -22.25
C GLY A 533 -30.02 9.47 -22.76
N TYR A 534 -30.26 8.51 -23.65
CA TYR A 534 -31.62 8.14 -24.09
C TYR A 534 -32.39 7.44 -22.99
N THR A 535 -33.69 7.74 -22.84
CA THR A 535 -34.55 7.09 -21.84
C THR A 535 -35.16 5.79 -22.38
N PHE A 536 -35.17 4.74 -21.56
CA PHE A 536 -35.85 3.47 -21.89
C PHE A 536 -37.29 3.48 -21.37
N SER A 537 -38.26 3.26 -22.25
CA SER A 537 -39.67 3.14 -21.86
C SER A 537 -40.00 1.71 -21.45
N TYR A 538 -40.31 1.52 -20.17
CA TYR A 538 -40.82 0.25 -19.64
C TYR A 538 -42.26 -0.08 -20.12
N LYS A 539 -42.92 0.81 -20.89
CA LYS A 539 -44.22 0.53 -21.53
C LYS A 539 -44.04 -0.11 -22.91
N THR A 540 -43.13 0.43 -23.73
CA THR A 540 -42.87 -0.02 -25.12
C THR A 540 -41.67 -0.97 -25.23
N PHE A 541 -40.89 -1.11 -24.15
CA PHE A 541 -39.67 -1.93 -24.08
C PHE A 541 -38.58 -1.50 -25.09
N GLY A 542 -38.59 -0.24 -25.51
CA GLY A 542 -37.61 0.39 -26.41
C GLY A 542 -37.19 1.78 -25.93
N ILE A 543 -36.56 2.56 -26.82
CA ILE A 543 -36.22 3.96 -26.54
C ILE A 543 -37.48 4.82 -26.56
N ASP A 544 -37.58 5.74 -25.61
CA ASP A 544 -38.63 6.74 -25.56
C ASP A 544 -38.21 7.97 -26.37
N GLU A 545 -38.56 7.99 -27.66
CA GLU A 545 -38.32 9.13 -28.55
C GLU A 545 -39.04 10.42 -28.11
N GLY A 546 -40.05 10.31 -27.24
CA GLY A 546 -40.74 11.46 -26.64
C GLY A 546 -40.01 12.10 -25.46
N THR A 547 -39.01 11.42 -24.88
CA THR A 547 -38.23 11.94 -23.76
C THR A 547 -36.88 12.51 -24.25
N PRO A 548 -36.58 13.80 -24.03
CA PRO A 548 -35.31 14.40 -24.45
C PRO A 548 -34.06 13.68 -23.92
N PHE A 549 -33.00 13.65 -24.74
CA PHE A 549 -31.70 13.14 -24.33
C PHE A 549 -31.15 13.94 -23.13
N LYS A 550 -30.86 13.26 -22.02
CA LYS A 550 -30.29 13.91 -20.82
C LYS A 550 -28.77 13.81 -20.86
N PRO A 551 -28.01 14.92 -20.91
CA PRO A 551 -26.55 14.86 -20.98
C PRO A 551 -25.94 14.17 -19.75
N PHE A 552 -24.77 13.57 -19.93
CA PHE A 552 -24.00 12.99 -18.82
C PHE A 552 -23.44 14.12 -17.95
N PRO A 553 -23.64 14.08 -16.61
CA PRO A 553 -23.06 15.07 -15.71
C PRO A 553 -21.54 14.88 -15.62
N GLU A 554 -20.83 15.94 -15.21
CA GLU A 554 -19.37 15.96 -15.14
C GLU A 554 -18.79 14.81 -14.31
N TRP A 555 -19.41 14.48 -13.16
CA TRP A 555 -19.00 13.37 -12.30
C TRP A 555 -19.11 11.98 -12.97
N LEU A 556 -19.94 11.83 -13.99
CA LEU A 556 -20.14 10.54 -14.69
C LEU A 556 -19.10 10.31 -15.79
N ALA A 557 -18.51 11.37 -16.35
CA ALA A 557 -17.56 11.25 -17.45
C ALA A 557 -16.31 10.39 -17.13
N PRO A 558 -15.68 10.49 -15.94
CA PRO A 558 -14.57 9.61 -15.55
C PRO A 558 -14.97 8.14 -15.34
N LEU A 559 -16.26 7.85 -15.21
CA LEU A 559 -16.81 6.51 -14.95
C LEU A 559 -17.31 5.83 -16.23
N LEU A 560 -17.16 6.45 -17.41
CA LEU A 560 -17.54 5.82 -18.67
C LEU A 560 -16.50 4.76 -19.05
N PRO A 561 -16.90 3.51 -19.33
CA PRO A 561 -15.97 2.46 -19.73
C PRO A 561 -15.30 2.79 -21.06
N THR A 562 -13.98 2.67 -21.10
CA THR A 562 -13.12 2.94 -22.27
C THR A 562 -12.83 1.71 -23.11
N THR A 563 -13.46 0.57 -22.78
CA THR A 563 -13.32 -0.72 -23.50
C THR A 563 -13.99 -0.71 -24.86
N GLU A 564 -15.02 0.11 -25.04
CA GLU A 564 -15.75 0.29 -26.31
C GLU A 564 -15.22 1.51 -27.07
N GLY A 565 -15.16 1.44 -28.40
CA GLY A 565 -14.65 2.53 -29.26
C GLY A 565 -15.52 3.80 -29.31
N ARG A 566 -16.60 3.86 -28.53
CA ARG A 566 -17.53 5.00 -28.41
C ARG A 566 -18.18 5.01 -27.02
N PRO A 567 -18.55 6.19 -26.47
CA PRO A 567 -19.28 6.26 -25.19
C PRO A 567 -20.65 5.56 -25.29
N PRO A 568 -21.22 5.11 -24.15
CA PRO A 568 -22.56 4.54 -24.10
C PRO A 568 -23.63 5.56 -24.46
N ASP A 569 -24.76 5.09 -24.99
CA ASP A 569 -25.90 5.91 -25.38
C ASP A 569 -26.92 6.11 -24.24
N GLN A 570 -26.86 5.24 -23.23
CA GLN A 570 -27.64 5.34 -22.00
C GLN A 570 -26.80 4.91 -20.80
N VAL A 571 -26.96 5.63 -19.68
CA VAL A 571 -26.53 5.18 -18.36
C VAL A 571 -27.70 5.23 -17.39
N CYS A 572 -27.93 4.14 -16.66
CA CYS A 572 -28.96 4.04 -15.63
C CYS A 572 -28.30 3.89 -14.25
N LEU A 573 -28.39 4.94 -13.42
CA LEU A 573 -28.02 4.89 -12.00
C LEU A 573 -29.17 4.29 -11.20
N GLN A 574 -28.91 3.28 -10.37
CA GLN A 574 -29.92 2.55 -9.61
C GLN A 574 -29.50 2.42 -8.14
N GLN A 575 -30.44 2.63 -7.22
CA GLN A 575 -30.25 2.37 -5.80
C GLN A 575 -30.97 1.08 -5.39
N TYR A 576 -30.25 0.19 -4.72
CA TYR A 576 -30.76 -1.02 -4.10
C TYR A 576 -30.58 -0.94 -2.58
N ALA A 577 -31.64 -0.52 -1.87
CA ALA A 577 -31.68 -0.58 -0.41
C ALA A 577 -31.81 -2.04 0.09
N PRO A 578 -31.45 -2.36 1.34
CA PRO A 578 -31.55 -3.71 1.89
C PRO A 578 -32.96 -4.32 1.76
N GLY A 579 -33.06 -5.53 1.23
CA GLY A 579 -34.34 -6.19 0.93
C GLY A 579 -34.96 -5.85 -0.42
N THR A 580 -34.42 -4.87 -1.17
CA THR A 580 -34.80 -4.64 -2.57
C THR A 580 -34.08 -5.60 -3.52
N GLY A 581 -34.57 -5.69 -4.76
CA GLY A 581 -34.04 -6.59 -5.78
C GLY A 581 -34.67 -6.31 -7.15
N ILE A 582 -34.31 -7.13 -8.13
CA ILE A 582 -34.96 -7.18 -9.45
C ILE A 582 -35.27 -8.65 -9.80
N PRO A 583 -36.54 -8.98 -10.15
CA PRO A 583 -36.91 -10.35 -10.54
C PRO A 583 -36.08 -10.90 -11.71
N PRO A 584 -35.91 -12.23 -11.83
CA PRO A 584 -35.21 -12.85 -12.96
C PRO A 584 -35.85 -12.48 -14.31
N HIS A 585 -35.08 -11.86 -15.19
CA HIS A 585 -35.54 -11.37 -16.49
C HIS A 585 -34.43 -11.46 -17.54
N VAL A 586 -34.84 -11.40 -18.81
CA VAL A 586 -33.95 -11.09 -19.94
C VAL A 586 -34.32 -9.67 -20.39
N ASP A 587 -33.33 -8.84 -20.64
CA ASP A 587 -33.54 -7.48 -21.20
C ASP A 587 -34.04 -7.58 -22.67
N THR A 588 -34.62 -6.50 -23.21
CA THR A 588 -34.95 -6.45 -24.65
C THR A 588 -33.70 -6.61 -25.53
N HIS A 589 -33.82 -7.39 -26.62
CA HIS A 589 -32.70 -7.73 -27.50
C HIS A 589 -32.49 -6.69 -28.61
N GLY A 590 -33.58 -6.15 -29.16
CA GLY A 590 -33.55 -5.20 -30.27
C GLY A 590 -32.75 -3.92 -30.01
N PRO A 591 -33.07 -3.10 -28.99
CA PRO A 591 -32.55 -1.73 -28.89
C PRO A 591 -31.10 -1.62 -28.39
N PHE A 592 -30.57 -2.64 -27.71
CA PHE A 592 -29.24 -2.56 -27.08
C PHE A 592 -28.37 -3.77 -27.42
N ASP A 593 -27.07 -3.55 -27.53
CA ASP A 593 -26.08 -4.61 -27.77
C ASP A 593 -25.37 -5.03 -26.47
N GLN A 594 -24.26 -4.38 -26.11
CA GLN A 594 -23.54 -4.63 -24.86
C GLN A 594 -24.28 -4.02 -23.65
N LEU A 595 -24.17 -4.70 -22.49
CA LEU A 595 -24.55 -4.14 -21.20
C LEU A 595 -23.36 -4.27 -20.24
N TYR A 596 -23.00 -3.16 -19.61
CA TYR A 596 -22.01 -3.12 -18.53
C TYR A 596 -22.70 -2.62 -17.25
N SER A 597 -22.24 -3.06 -16.08
CA SER A 597 -22.71 -2.59 -14.78
C SER A 597 -21.56 -2.37 -13.81
N LEU A 598 -21.29 -1.12 -13.45
CA LEU A 598 -20.41 -0.76 -12.33
C LEU A 598 -21.20 -0.83 -11.01
N SER A 599 -20.63 -1.50 -10.02
CA SER A 599 -21.13 -1.62 -8.65
C SER A 599 -20.41 -0.63 -7.73
N LEU A 600 -21.14 0.08 -6.86
CA LEU A 600 -20.57 0.96 -5.83
C LEU A 600 -21.32 0.76 -4.50
N GLY A 601 -20.67 1.02 -3.37
CA GLY A 601 -21.22 0.77 -2.04
C GLY A 601 -21.30 -0.73 -1.72
N SER A 602 -22.46 -1.23 -1.27
CA SER A 602 -22.57 -2.60 -0.75
C SER A 602 -22.48 -3.70 -1.82
N PRO A 603 -21.80 -4.83 -1.55
CA PRO A 603 -21.83 -6.00 -2.44
C PRO A 603 -23.13 -6.81 -2.34
N LEU A 604 -23.50 -7.49 -3.41
CA LEU A 604 -24.60 -8.48 -3.42
C LEU A 604 -24.44 -9.53 -4.51
N PHE A 605 -25.11 -10.67 -4.36
CA PHE A 605 -25.23 -11.65 -5.44
C PHE A 605 -26.31 -11.27 -6.46
N MET A 606 -25.90 -11.27 -7.74
CA MET A 606 -26.81 -11.40 -8.88
C MET A 606 -26.87 -12.86 -9.32
N GLN A 607 -28.08 -13.41 -9.42
CA GLN A 607 -28.29 -14.77 -9.92
C GLN A 607 -28.56 -14.75 -11.42
N PHE A 608 -27.76 -15.50 -12.16
CA PHE A 608 -27.98 -15.91 -13.54
C PHE A 608 -28.60 -17.31 -13.56
N ALA A 609 -29.54 -17.55 -14.49
CA ALA A 609 -30.17 -18.85 -14.67
C ALA A 609 -30.53 -19.11 -16.14
N ASN A 610 -30.12 -20.27 -16.64
CA ASN A 610 -30.54 -20.79 -17.93
C ASN A 610 -31.80 -21.64 -17.76
N LYS A 611 -32.90 -21.26 -18.43
CA LYS A 611 -34.19 -21.95 -18.30
C LYS A 611 -34.27 -23.25 -19.08
N GLU A 612 -33.40 -23.47 -20.05
CA GLU A 612 -33.40 -24.66 -20.91
C GLU A 612 -32.52 -25.78 -20.32
N THR A 613 -31.36 -25.43 -19.75
CA THR A 613 -30.49 -26.40 -19.05
C THR A 613 -30.84 -26.57 -17.56
N GLY A 614 -31.54 -25.59 -16.96
CA GLY A 614 -31.82 -25.53 -15.53
C GLY A 614 -30.67 -25.00 -14.67
N GLU A 615 -29.53 -24.70 -15.29
CA GLU A 615 -28.30 -24.23 -14.66
C GLU A 615 -28.47 -22.85 -13.98
N LYS A 616 -27.78 -22.64 -12.86
CA LYS A 616 -27.84 -21.40 -12.06
C LYS A 616 -26.46 -21.05 -11.54
N ILE A 617 -26.09 -19.78 -11.67
CA ILE A 617 -24.81 -19.23 -11.21
C ILE A 617 -25.14 -17.98 -10.38
N GLU A 618 -24.55 -17.83 -9.18
CA GLU A 618 -24.58 -16.56 -8.44
C GLU A 618 -23.24 -15.85 -8.64
N VAL A 619 -23.27 -14.62 -9.17
CA VAL A 619 -22.10 -13.77 -9.38
C VAL A 619 -22.09 -12.71 -8.28
N ASP A 620 -20.97 -12.61 -7.56
CA ASP A 620 -20.82 -11.60 -6.51
C ASP A 620 -20.44 -10.24 -7.11
N LEU A 621 -21.30 -9.25 -6.92
CA LEU A 621 -21.10 -7.89 -7.41
C LEU A 621 -20.40 -7.05 -6.35
N LEU A 622 -19.08 -7.24 -6.23
CA LEU A 622 -18.21 -6.55 -5.28
C LEU A 622 -18.18 -5.01 -5.49
N PRO A 623 -17.79 -4.22 -4.46
CA PRO A 623 -17.68 -2.76 -4.60
C PRO A 623 -16.60 -2.38 -5.62
N ARG A 624 -16.88 -1.38 -6.45
CA ARG A 624 -16.05 -0.91 -7.56
C ARG A 624 -15.76 -1.97 -8.64
N SER A 625 -16.52 -3.07 -8.68
CA SER A 625 -16.44 -4.07 -9.75
C SER A 625 -17.27 -3.62 -10.97
N MET A 626 -16.76 -3.90 -12.18
CA MET A 626 -17.52 -3.72 -13.42
C MET A 626 -17.83 -5.10 -14.02
N MET A 627 -19.12 -5.40 -14.17
CA MET A 627 -19.60 -6.61 -14.85
C MET A 627 -19.95 -6.28 -16.31
N GLN A 628 -19.46 -7.08 -17.25
CA GLN A 628 -19.86 -7.03 -18.67
C GLN A 628 -20.78 -8.23 -18.98
N MET A 629 -21.85 -7.99 -19.74
CA MET A 629 -22.75 -9.01 -20.26
C MET A 629 -22.75 -8.97 -21.79
N SER A 630 -22.44 -10.11 -22.41
CA SER A 630 -22.39 -10.30 -23.87
C SER A 630 -22.83 -11.73 -24.24
N GLY A 631 -23.24 -11.93 -25.50
CA GLY A 631 -23.69 -13.23 -26.00
C GLY A 631 -24.82 -13.83 -25.15
N ASP A 632 -24.71 -15.11 -24.80
CA ASP A 632 -25.75 -15.86 -24.09
C ASP A 632 -26.07 -15.30 -22.70
N SER A 633 -25.07 -14.84 -21.94
CA SER A 633 -25.28 -14.29 -20.59
C SER A 633 -26.19 -13.06 -20.61
N ARG A 634 -26.18 -12.32 -21.72
CA ARG A 634 -27.08 -11.21 -22.02
C ARG A 634 -28.42 -11.71 -22.58
N LEU A 635 -28.38 -12.50 -23.66
CA LEU A 635 -29.51 -12.74 -24.56
C LEU A 635 -30.39 -13.94 -24.16
N HIS A 636 -29.84 -14.94 -23.47
CA HIS A 636 -30.51 -16.23 -23.29
C HIS A 636 -30.63 -16.66 -21.82
N TRP A 637 -29.84 -16.06 -20.93
CA TRP A 637 -29.91 -16.29 -19.49
C TRP A 637 -30.76 -15.23 -18.79
N THR A 638 -31.64 -15.66 -17.88
CA THR A 638 -32.30 -14.70 -16.99
C THR A 638 -31.34 -14.27 -15.89
N HIS A 639 -31.27 -12.97 -15.62
CA HIS A 639 -30.50 -12.40 -14.53
C HIS A 639 -31.42 -11.67 -13.55
N GLY A 640 -31.07 -11.66 -12.27
CA GLY A 640 -31.88 -11.02 -11.23
C GLY A 640 -31.17 -10.89 -9.89
N ILE A 641 -31.62 -9.95 -9.07
CA ILE A 641 -31.15 -9.75 -7.69
C ILE A 641 -32.30 -10.13 -6.78
N LYS A 642 -32.12 -11.16 -5.95
CA LYS A 642 -33.14 -11.60 -4.99
C LYS A 642 -33.43 -10.50 -3.96
N SER A 643 -34.71 -10.27 -3.68
CA SER A 643 -35.17 -9.35 -2.62
C SER A 643 -34.91 -9.95 -1.22
N ARG A 644 -33.66 -9.85 -0.76
CA ARG A 644 -33.21 -10.34 0.56
C ARG A 644 -32.37 -9.29 1.29
N LYS A 645 -32.35 -9.34 2.62
CA LYS A 645 -31.54 -8.44 3.48
C LYS A 645 -30.12 -8.99 3.74
N THR A 646 -29.89 -10.26 3.45
CA THR A 646 -28.63 -10.97 3.67
C THR A 646 -28.28 -11.85 2.48
N ASP A 647 -27.00 -12.10 2.27
CA ASP A 647 -26.44 -13.09 1.36
C ASP A 647 -25.71 -14.17 2.17
N THR A 648 -25.76 -15.43 1.74
CA THR A 648 -24.91 -16.50 2.29
C THR A 648 -23.74 -16.70 1.32
N LEU A 649 -22.51 -16.61 1.81
CA LEU A 649 -21.29 -16.77 1.01
C LEU A 649 -20.93 -18.26 0.84
N PRO A 650 -20.02 -18.63 -0.09
CA PRO A 650 -19.63 -20.02 -0.33
C PRO A 650 -19.00 -20.73 0.87
N ASP A 651 -18.39 -19.98 1.80
CA ASP A 651 -17.84 -20.46 3.08
C ASP A 651 -18.92 -20.70 4.17
N GLY A 652 -20.18 -20.39 3.88
CA GLY A 652 -21.31 -20.51 4.80
C GLY A 652 -21.60 -19.25 5.64
N THR A 653 -20.75 -18.22 5.58
CA THR A 653 -20.93 -16.98 6.35
C THR A 653 -22.12 -16.14 5.83
N VAL A 654 -22.68 -15.28 6.70
CA VAL A 654 -23.86 -14.46 6.37
C VAL A 654 -23.47 -12.98 6.23
N ARG A 655 -23.46 -12.48 5.00
CA ARG A 655 -23.19 -11.07 4.68
C ARG A 655 -24.47 -10.23 4.72
N LEU A 656 -24.53 -9.25 5.62
CA LEU A 656 -25.62 -8.25 5.65
C LEU A 656 -25.51 -7.31 4.43
N ARG A 657 -26.59 -7.13 3.67
CA ARG A 657 -26.66 -6.13 2.59
C ARG A 657 -26.88 -4.74 3.15
N GLN A 658 -26.18 -3.76 2.60
CA GLN A 658 -26.43 -2.33 2.77
C GLN A 658 -26.92 -1.72 1.45
N ILE A 659 -26.93 -0.39 1.33
CA ILE A 659 -27.27 0.29 0.08
C ILE A 659 -26.20 -0.03 -0.97
N ARG A 660 -26.63 -0.59 -2.11
CA ARG A 660 -25.80 -0.73 -3.32
C ARG A 660 -26.24 0.25 -4.38
N TRP A 661 -25.27 0.90 -5.00
CA TRP A 661 -25.46 1.73 -6.19
C TRP A 661 -25.00 0.95 -7.43
N SER A 662 -25.71 1.12 -8.54
CA SER A 662 -25.41 0.46 -9.81
C SER A 662 -25.45 1.48 -10.95
N LEU A 663 -24.36 1.61 -11.70
CA LEU A 663 -24.33 2.36 -12.96
C LEU A 663 -24.37 1.35 -14.11
N THR A 664 -25.52 1.25 -14.78
CA THR A 664 -25.71 0.34 -15.92
C THR A 664 -25.53 1.10 -17.23
N TYR A 665 -24.51 0.76 -18.01
CA TYR A 665 -24.18 1.38 -19.30
C TYR A 665 -24.73 0.52 -20.44
N ARG A 666 -25.29 1.16 -21.47
CA ARG A 666 -25.85 0.50 -22.65
C ARG A 666 -25.53 1.25 -23.93
N TRP A 667 -25.26 0.49 -24.98
CA TRP A 667 -25.04 0.98 -26.34
C TRP A 667 -26.22 0.56 -27.21
N LEU A 668 -26.74 1.51 -27.99
CA LEU A 668 -27.76 1.27 -28.99
C LEU A 668 -27.22 0.34 -30.08
N ARG A 669 -28.04 -0.64 -30.45
CA ARG A 669 -27.79 -1.50 -31.60
C ARG A 669 -28.24 -0.77 -32.86
N GLU A 670 -27.39 -0.72 -33.88
CA GLU A 670 -27.75 -0.14 -35.18
C GLU A 670 -28.97 -0.85 -35.79
N GLY A 671 -29.93 -0.07 -36.30
CA GLY A 671 -31.23 -0.57 -36.79
C GLY A 671 -32.18 -1.14 -35.72
N ALA A 672 -31.75 -1.28 -34.46
CA ALA A 672 -32.49 -1.94 -33.38
C ALA A 672 -32.97 -3.38 -33.70
N GLU A 673 -32.22 -4.10 -34.55
CA GLU A 673 -32.54 -5.47 -34.98
C GLU A 673 -31.55 -6.50 -34.42
N CYS A 674 -32.02 -7.42 -33.58
CA CYS A 674 -31.21 -8.52 -33.06
C CYS A 674 -31.29 -9.78 -33.94
N GLU A 675 -30.13 -10.37 -34.24
CA GLU A 675 -30.00 -11.53 -35.15
C GLU A 675 -29.85 -12.88 -34.43
N CYS A 676 -29.97 -12.95 -33.10
CA CYS A 676 -29.77 -14.18 -32.31
C CYS A 676 -30.72 -15.35 -32.63
N GLY A 677 -31.73 -15.15 -33.49
CA GLY A 677 -32.67 -16.19 -33.93
C GLY A 677 -33.62 -16.75 -32.86
N ASN A 678 -33.50 -16.35 -31.60
CA ASN A 678 -34.27 -16.94 -30.50
C ASN A 678 -35.73 -16.46 -30.46
N GLU A 679 -36.62 -17.22 -31.08
CA GLU A 679 -38.06 -16.90 -31.20
C GLU A 679 -38.82 -16.84 -29.86
N LYS A 680 -38.26 -17.42 -28.78
CA LYS A 680 -38.89 -17.42 -27.44
C LYS A 680 -38.63 -16.13 -26.67
N LEU A 681 -37.46 -15.52 -26.86
CA LEU A 681 -36.98 -14.39 -26.04
C LEU A 681 -36.77 -13.10 -26.85
N CYS A 682 -36.29 -13.21 -28.09
CA CYS A 682 -35.91 -12.07 -28.93
C CYS A 682 -37.14 -11.37 -29.53
N ASP A 683 -37.30 -10.09 -29.21
CA ASP A 683 -38.37 -9.23 -29.75
C ASP A 683 -38.26 -9.04 -31.27
N THR A 684 -37.05 -8.97 -31.82
CA THR A 684 -36.83 -8.89 -33.27
C THR A 684 -37.28 -10.18 -33.96
N ALA A 685 -36.94 -11.36 -33.41
CA ALA A 685 -37.35 -12.65 -33.98
C ALA A 685 -38.87 -12.85 -33.90
N GLN A 686 -39.48 -12.50 -32.76
CA GLN A 686 -40.94 -12.51 -32.57
C GLN A 686 -41.65 -11.61 -33.59
N ARG A 687 -41.18 -10.36 -33.75
CA ARG A 687 -41.71 -9.39 -34.73
C ARG A 687 -41.58 -9.91 -36.17
N ARG A 688 -40.42 -10.47 -36.55
CA ARG A 688 -40.20 -11.09 -37.88
C ARG A 688 -41.16 -12.27 -38.14
N LYS A 689 -41.69 -12.93 -37.11
CA LYS A 689 -42.73 -13.98 -37.21
C LYS A 689 -44.17 -13.49 -37.04
N GLY A 690 -44.40 -12.19 -36.84
CA GLY A 690 -45.74 -11.65 -36.58
C GLY A 690 -46.31 -12.04 -35.21
N ILE A 691 -45.47 -12.48 -34.27
CA ILE A 691 -45.88 -12.80 -32.90
C ILE A 691 -46.05 -11.48 -32.14
N GLU A 692 -47.29 -11.14 -31.77
CA GLU A 692 -47.56 -9.95 -30.97
C GLU A 692 -47.16 -10.19 -29.50
N ARG A 693 -46.44 -9.25 -28.89
CA ARG A 693 -46.09 -9.33 -27.47
C ARG A 693 -47.32 -9.08 -26.59
N GLU A 694 -47.59 -10.01 -25.67
CA GLU A 694 -48.48 -9.79 -24.53
C GLU A 694 -47.84 -8.80 -23.57
N TYR A 695 -48.31 -7.56 -23.58
CA TYR A 695 -47.90 -6.54 -22.61
C TYR A 695 -48.83 -6.59 -21.39
N ARG A 696 -48.27 -6.69 -20.17
CA ARG A 696 -49.05 -6.67 -18.91
C ARG A 696 -50.05 -5.51 -18.80
N TRP A 697 -49.75 -4.36 -19.39
CA TRP A 697 -50.66 -3.21 -19.37
C TRP A 697 -51.89 -3.40 -20.29
N LYS A 698 -51.81 -4.19 -21.37
CA LYS A 698 -53.00 -4.55 -22.16
C LYS A 698 -53.97 -5.37 -21.33
N GLN A 699 -53.43 -6.33 -20.55
CA GLN A 699 -54.21 -7.16 -19.64
C GLN A 699 -54.94 -6.33 -18.58
N TYR A 700 -54.25 -5.36 -17.95
CA TYR A 700 -54.90 -4.40 -17.04
C TYR A 700 -55.95 -3.52 -17.73
N GLU A 701 -55.78 -3.15 -19.00
CA GLU A 701 -56.79 -2.41 -19.76
C GLU A 701 -57.98 -3.27 -20.19
N GLU A 702 -57.80 -4.56 -20.44
CA GLU A 702 -58.85 -5.53 -20.75
C GLU A 702 -59.65 -5.87 -19.48
N ASP A 703 -58.98 -6.13 -18.36
CA ASP A 703 -59.59 -6.30 -17.04
C ASP A 703 -60.40 -5.05 -16.62
N ALA A 704 -59.93 -3.85 -16.96
CA ALA A 704 -60.65 -2.59 -16.72
C ALA A 704 -61.81 -2.32 -17.71
N LYS A 705 -61.87 -3.05 -18.83
CA LYS A 705 -62.95 -2.97 -19.84
C LYS A 705 -63.97 -4.11 -19.69
N ALA A 706 -63.70 -5.12 -18.88
CA ALA A 706 -64.65 -6.18 -18.55
C ALA A 706 -65.87 -5.58 -17.82
N PRO A 707 -67.10 -5.76 -18.34
CA PRO A 707 -68.28 -5.30 -17.61
C PRO A 707 -68.43 -6.11 -16.32
N GLN A 708 -68.62 -5.41 -15.19
CA GLN A 708 -68.94 -6.04 -13.92
C GLN A 708 -70.32 -6.70 -14.03
N SER A 709 -70.34 -8.04 -14.08
CA SER A 709 -71.53 -8.90 -14.09
C SER A 709 -71.83 -9.48 -12.71
#